data_AF-A0AAV4IRR1-F1
#
_entry.id   AF-A0AAV4IRR1-F1
#
_cell.length_a   1.000
_cell.length_b   1.000
_cell.length_c   1.000
_cell.angle_alpha   90.00
_cell.angle_beta   90.00
_cell.angle_gamma   90.00
#
_symmetry.space_group_name_H-M   'P 1'
#
loop_
_entity.id
_entity.type
_entity.pdbx_description
1 polymer ?
#
loop_
_entity_poly.entity_id
_entity_poly.type
_entity_poly.pdbx_seq_one_letter_code
_entity_poly.pdbx_strand_id
1 'polypeptide(L)'
;MVIECNVVPDVLHLAYSFTGNCWDKSFWHYKTIVYLNHQETVVVVIEAAAVVVVVVHVVIVIVVVVVVVVVVVVVVVVVVVVVVVEVVTVVVVRVPVVVVIVVSVITQPANRVNTTDRLDQFRTELGGIRVDQLPVNAFIVGSPDAHNSEYPSSYDERRAFISGFSGSAGTAVITQSKAALWTDGRYHLEADEVLDCNWELVKEGLPGAKTIAEWLDSNLSPREQVGIDRSLVSNVDFLELQSTLSNMPKRLVLKDISDTSNPVDAVWDASTPARPAQPMNSINALDIKFAGKTWQQKVADVRTSLASLNADTMVVSALDEVAWLFNLRGSDIAYNPFFLAYAIVEPTSVSLYILDRANRLTKQPDDADSTLTLAEHLNFNTTTDSCTGTVGECVEVRDYGDAFAEVTAASQRGPVFVTYDTNYAIYLNAQNNRVVGKSPVALAKSQKNSVERQGMQNAYNRDSAALVKFLAFMEKEIEAGRTWTEVSAGAELDKRRGQLQYSRGLSFETISSYGSNGAIIHYRPAAATNKQIGTDSLFLLDSGGQYLDGTTDVTRTMHYGTPTAEQKEAYTRVLMSAINLALLVWPEGVYGRQIDAIARYALWEAGLVYRHGTGHGIGAYLSVHEGPGRISLVHGVNPKDEFLHAYQYFSDEPGYYKADGFGVRLETIVMVDKTTTKYTTSGEQFHKFKEITYVPFETKLIDYSYMNARQVNWLNAYNVKVRAEILPLLSGDQTAIDWLNARTEPISADVTCGRGAGVFASGIIVALLAVTSALFRA
;
A
#
# COMPACT_ATOMS: atom_id res chain seq x y z
N MET A 1 20.02 36.66 -45.81
CA MET A 1 20.04 38.05 -45.34
C MET A 1 20.15 37.98 -43.82
N VAL A 2 21.41 38.03 -43.34
CA VAL A 2 21.98 38.42 -42.02
C VAL A 2 21.27 37.85 -40.75
N ILE A 3 21.90 37.15 -39.81
CA ILE A 3 22.98 37.63 -38.90
C ILE A 3 23.82 36.45 -38.33
N GLU A 4 25.13 36.65 -38.43
CA GLU A 4 26.29 36.27 -37.59
C GLU A 4 26.58 34.81 -37.19
N CYS A 5 27.75 34.36 -37.68
CA CYS A 5 28.63 33.39 -37.04
C CYS A 5 29.40 34.06 -35.88
N ASN A 6 29.62 33.34 -34.77
CA ASN A 6 30.93 33.29 -34.14
C ASN A 6 31.12 32.01 -33.30
N VAL A 7 32.31 31.45 -33.47
CA VAL A 7 32.87 30.24 -32.87
C VAL A 7 33.38 30.56 -31.46
N VAL A 8 33.12 29.70 -30.48
CA VAL A 8 33.83 29.66 -29.19
C VAL A 8 34.20 28.21 -28.86
N PRO A 9 35.44 27.91 -28.39
CA PRO A 9 35.95 26.55 -28.24
C PRO A 9 35.56 25.90 -26.91
N ASP A 10 35.29 24.59 -26.99
CA ASP A 10 35.24 23.57 -25.95
C ASP A 10 35.36 24.02 -24.48
N VAL A 11 34.21 24.14 -23.83
CA VAL A 11 34.08 23.97 -22.37
C VAL A 11 33.20 22.75 -22.15
N LEU A 12 33.78 21.69 -21.57
CA LEU A 12 33.06 20.49 -21.14
C LEU A 12 31.90 20.87 -20.20
N HIS A 13 30.68 20.82 -20.72
CA HIS A 13 29.48 20.70 -19.90
C HIS A 13 29.34 19.24 -19.44
N LEU A 14 29.91 18.91 -18.28
CA LEU A 14 29.53 17.71 -17.53
C LEU A 14 28.43 18.09 -16.53
N ALA A 15 27.20 18.18 -17.03
CA ALA A 15 26.02 18.18 -16.18
C ALA A 15 25.57 16.72 -16.03
N TYR A 16 25.99 16.04 -14.96
CA TYR A 16 25.41 14.77 -14.57
C TYR A 16 24.25 15.02 -13.59
N SER A 17 23.04 14.60 -13.97
CA SER A 17 21.96 14.42 -13.00
C SER A 17 22.22 13.11 -12.25
N PHE A 18 22.71 13.21 -11.03
CA PHE A 18 22.85 12.06 -10.14
C PHE A 18 21.54 11.83 -9.40
N THR A 19 20.77 10.85 -9.87
CA THR A 19 19.73 10.17 -9.09
C THR A 19 20.08 8.68 -9.14
N GLY A 20 20.61 8.13 -8.05
CA GLY A 20 20.85 6.69 -7.91
C GLY A 20 22.23 6.33 -7.37
N ASN A 21 22.24 5.44 -6.37
CA ASN A 21 23.41 5.01 -5.58
C ASN A 21 24.31 3.97 -6.29
N CYS A 22 24.40 3.95 -7.63
CA CYS A 22 25.17 2.93 -8.36
C CYS A 22 26.47 3.52 -8.93
N TRP A 23 27.63 3.05 -8.46
CA TRP A 23 28.96 3.42 -8.96
C TRP A 23 29.56 2.29 -9.80
N ASP A 24 29.96 2.60 -11.04
CA ASP A 24 30.82 1.74 -11.87
C ASP A 24 32.31 2.12 -11.63
N LYS A 25 33.15 1.13 -11.34
CA LYS A 25 34.57 1.31 -10.97
C LYS A 25 35.53 1.40 -12.18
N SER A 26 35.04 1.40 -13.42
CA SER A 26 35.88 1.19 -14.60
C SER A 26 36.54 2.43 -15.22
N PHE A 27 36.40 3.64 -14.66
CA PHE A 27 36.77 4.89 -15.36
C PHE A 27 37.67 5.88 -14.60
N TRP A 28 38.96 5.60 -14.35
CA TRP A 28 39.91 6.69 -14.00
C TRP A 28 41.34 6.46 -14.55
N HIS A 29 41.82 7.39 -15.39
CA HIS A 29 43.20 7.47 -15.91
C HIS A 29 43.80 8.87 -15.63
N TYR A 30 44.00 9.23 -14.36
CA TYR A 30 44.74 10.43 -13.96
C TYR A 30 45.54 10.16 -12.67
N LYS A 31 46.54 11.01 -12.35
CA LYS A 31 47.34 10.90 -11.12
C LYS A 31 46.45 11.21 -9.91
N THR A 32 45.91 10.17 -9.30
CA THR A 32 45.02 10.24 -8.14
C THR A 32 45.81 10.08 -6.84
N ILE A 33 45.65 11.02 -5.90
CA ILE A 33 46.06 10.82 -4.49
C ILE A 33 44.78 10.52 -3.70
N VAL A 34 44.71 9.33 -3.09
CA VAL A 34 43.57 8.87 -2.30
C VAL A 34 43.92 8.95 -0.81
N TYR A 35 43.14 9.69 -0.04
CA TYR A 35 43.21 9.66 1.43
C TYR A 35 42.05 8.80 1.97
N LEU A 36 42.38 7.81 2.80
CA LEU A 36 41.41 7.02 3.56
C LEU A 36 41.51 7.45 5.03
N ASN A 37 40.43 7.99 5.59
CA ASN A 37 40.28 8.17 7.03
C ASN A 37 39.29 7.11 7.57
N HIS A 38 39.40 6.76 8.85
CA HIS A 38 38.60 5.75 9.55
C HIS A 38 37.08 6.06 9.66
N GLN A 39 36.57 7.02 8.88
CA GLN A 39 35.16 7.35 8.71
C GLN A 39 34.84 7.52 7.22
N GLU A 40 34.68 6.39 6.52
CA GLU A 40 33.91 6.15 5.27
C GLU A 40 33.88 7.23 4.16
N THR A 41 34.88 8.11 4.09
CA THR A 41 34.94 9.20 3.09
C THR A 41 36.18 9.01 2.23
N VAL A 42 36.00 8.91 0.91
CA VAL A 42 37.10 8.89 -0.06
C VAL A 42 37.22 10.28 -0.66
N VAL A 43 38.34 10.95 -0.39
CA VAL A 43 38.66 12.25 -1.01
C VAL A 43 39.55 12.00 -2.21
N VAL A 44 39.06 12.35 -3.40
CA VAL A 44 39.83 12.31 -4.65
C VAL A 44 40.27 13.73 -5.00
N VAL A 45 41.57 13.96 -5.04
CA VAL A 45 42.17 15.22 -5.48
C VAL A 45 42.67 15.06 -6.91
N ILE A 46 42.14 15.88 -7.82
CA ILE A 46 42.58 15.95 -9.23
C ILE A 46 43.28 17.30 -9.44
N GLU A 47 44.55 17.28 -9.83
CA GLU A 47 45.24 18.48 -10.32
C GLU A 47 44.94 18.69 -11.81
N ALA A 48 44.30 19.82 -12.15
CA ALA A 48 44.14 20.27 -13.53
C ALA A 48 44.70 21.68 -13.71
N ALA A 49 45.26 21.97 -14.89
CA ALA A 49 45.73 23.32 -15.25
C ALA A 49 44.72 24.00 -16.17
N ALA A 50 44.18 25.15 -15.75
CA ALA A 50 43.35 25.99 -16.60
C ALA A 50 44.18 27.14 -17.19
N VAL A 51 43.97 27.45 -18.47
CA VAL A 51 44.58 28.59 -19.17
C VAL A 51 43.53 29.68 -19.29
N VAL A 52 43.76 30.83 -18.66
CA VAL A 52 42.88 32.01 -18.76
C VAL A 52 43.57 33.06 -19.64
N VAL A 53 42.89 33.50 -20.70
CA VAL A 53 43.37 34.57 -21.60
C VAL A 53 42.63 35.84 -21.24
N VAL A 54 43.36 36.88 -20.82
CA VAL A 54 42.80 38.20 -20.46
C VAL A 54 43.22 39.20 -21.53
N VAL A 55 42.25 39.83 -22.19
CA VAL A 55 42.47 40.89 -23.19
C VAL A 55 42.21 42.24 -22.53
N VAL A 56 43.20 43.12 -22.52
CA VAL A 56 43.09 44.46 -21.92
C VAL A 56 43.12 45.51 -23.03
N HIS A 57 42.08 46.33 -23.08
CA HIS A 57 41.95 47.48 -23.97
C HIS A 57 42.36 48.75 -23.23
N VAL A 58 43.30 49.52 -23.79
CA VAL A 58 43.68 50.83 -23.25
C VAL A 58 43.38 51.89 -24.31
N VAL A 59 42.42 52.76 -24.02
CA VAL A 59 42.02 53.89 -24.87
C VAL A 59 42.72 55.14 -24.37
N ILE A 60 43.56 55.75 -25.21
CA ILE A 60 44.27 56.99 -24.89
C ILE A 60 43.64 58.14 -25.68
N VAL A 61 43.12 59.13 -24.95
CA VAL A 61 42.52 60.35 -25.50
C VAL A 61 43.53 61.48 -25.37
N ILE A 62 43.98 62.04 -26.50
CA ILE A 62 44.91 63.18 -26.52
C ILE A 62 44.13 64.42 -26.94
N VAL A 63 44.09 65.41 -26.05
CA VAL A 63 43.46 66.70 -26.29
C VAL A 63 44.55 67.73 -26.58
N VAL A 64 44.55 68.30 -27.78
CA VAL A 64 45.50 69.34 -28.16
C VAL A 64 44.76 70.68 -28.22
N VAL A 65 45.21 71.63 -27.40
CA VAL A 65 44.67 72.99 -27.34
C VAL A 65 45.65 73.92 -28.04
N VAL A 66 45.22 74.55 -29.13
CA VAL A 66 46.04 75.51 -29.87
C VAL A 66 45.51 76.91 -29.59
N VAL A 67 46.38 77.77 -29.04
CA VAL A 67 46.08 79.17 -28.74
C VAL A 67 46.83 80.05 -29.73
N VAL A 68 46.10 80.80 -30.55
CA VAL A 68 46.69 81.72 -31.54
C VAL A 68 46.52 83.15 -31.03
N VAL A 69 47.64 83.85 -30.84
CA VAL A 69 47.68 85.24 -30.36
C VAL A 69 48.06 86.16 -31.53
N VAL A 70 47.18 87.10 -31.89
CA VAL A 70 47.44 88.10 -32.94
C VAL A 70 47.85 89.42 -32.29
N VAL A 71 49.11 89.84 -32.49
CA VAL A 71 49.74 90.98 -31.81
C VAL A 71 49.51 92.29 -32.58
N VAL A 72 48.28 92.83 -32.56
CA VAL A 72 48.02 94.29 -32.77
C VAL A 72 46.77 94.76 -32.00
N VAL A 73 45.82 93.89 -31.65
CA VAL A 73 44.68 94.20 -30.75
C VAL A 73 44.42 92.97 -29.88
N VAL A 74 44.40 93.11 -28.55
CA VAL A 74 44.32 91.98 -27.62
C VAL A 74 42.97 91.25 -27.72
N VAL A 75 42.93 90.13 -28.46
CA VAL A 75 41.88 89.10 -28.40
C VAL A 75 42.54 87.72 -28.52
N VAL A 76 42.25 86.81 -27.59
CA VAL A 76 42.74 85.43 -27.58
C VAL A 76 41.58 84.49 -27.89
N VAL A 77 41.71 83.65 -28.92
CA VAL A 77 40.74 82.60 -29.26
C VAL A 77 41.41 81.24 -29.06
N VAL A 78 40.72 80.34 -28.35
CA VAL A 78 41.21 78.99 -28.03
C VAL A 78 40.35 77.96 -28.75
N VAL A 79 40.98 77.08 -29.55
CA VAL A 79 40.29 75.95 -30.21
C VAL A 79 40.89 74.64 -29.69
N VAL A 80 40.01 73.70 -29.33
CA VAL A 80 40.38 72.40 -28.75
C VAL A 80 39.99 71.29 -29.73
N VAL A 81 40.95 70.42 -30.08
CA VAL A 81 40.72 69.23 -30.92
C VAL A 81 41.14 67.98 -30.15
N VAL A 82 40.28 66.95 -30.18
CA VAL A 82 40.47 65.70 -29.43
C VAL A 82 40.64 64.53 -30.41
N VAL A 83 41.71 63.74 -30.24
CA VAL A 83 41.97 62.52 -31.02
C VAL A 83 42.10 61.33 -30.07
N VAL A 84 41.45 60.21 -30.40
CA VAL A 84 41.42 58.99 -29.59
C VAL A 84 42.12 57.86 -30.34
N VAL A 85 43.04 57.15 -29.67
CA VAL A 85 43.72 55.96 -30.20
C VAL A 85 43.61 54.82 -29.19
N GLU A 86 43.27 53.63 -29.67
CA GLU A 86 43.08 52.42 -28.84
C GLU A 86 44.17 51.38 -29.12
N VAL A 87 44.77 50.81 -28.08
CA VAL A 87 45.78 49.75 -28.16
C VAL A 87 45.33 48.55 -27.32
N VAL A 88 45.40 47.34 -27.90
CA VAL A 88 44.95 46.08 -27.28
C VAL A 88 46.15 45.18 -27.00
N THR A 89 46.25 44.65 -25.78
CA THR A 89 47.27 43.65 -25.40
C THR A 89 46.63 42.42 -24.76
N VAL A 90 47.12 41.22 -25.11
CA VAL A 90 46.62 39.93 -24.61
C VAL A 90 47.63 39.29 -23.66
N VAL A 91 47.20 38.92 -22.46
CA VAL A 91 48.02 38.23 -21.45
C VAL A 91 47.41 36.85 -21.15
N VAL A 92 48.24 35.80 -21.21
CA VAL A 92 47.83 34.42 -20.92
C VAL A 92 48.39 34.00 -19.56
N VAL A 93 47.51 33.61 -18.64
CA VAL A 93 47.88 33.16 -17.29
C VAL A 93 47.45 31.71 -17.09
N ARG A 94 48.36 30.86 -16.59
CA ARG A 94 48.06 29.49 -16.15
C ARG A 94 47.80 29.49 -14.65
N VAL A 95 46.64 29.00 -14.23
CA VAL A 95 46.28 28.87 -12.81
C VAL A 95 46.05 27.39 -12.50
N PRO A 96 46.69 26.82 -11.46
CA PRO A 96 46.38 25.48 -11.01
C PRO A 96 45.00 25.46 -10.34
N VAL A 97 44.14 24.54 -10.77
CA VAL A 97 42.83 24.30 -10.17
C VAL A 97 42.87 22.94 -9.46
N VAL A 98 42.59 22.95 -8.16
CA VAL A 98 42.43 21.74 -7.36
C VAL A 98 40.94 21.42 -7.27
N VAL A 99 40.53 20.30 -7.88
CA VAL A 99 39.16 19.79 -7.76
C VAL A 99 39.15 18.75 -6.64
N VAL A 100 38.36 19.01 -5.60
CA VAL A 100 38.10 18.07 -4.51
C VAL A 100 36.78 17.38 -4.79
N ILE A 101 36.81 16.09 -5.14
CA ILE A 101 35.61 15.27 -5.27
C ILE A 101 35.43 14.51 -3.96
N VAL A 102 34.36 14.82 -3.24
CA VAL A 102 33.92 14.05 -2.08
C VAL A 102 33.07 12.91 -2.61
N VAL A 103 33.61 11.69 -2.58
CA VAL A 103 32.85 10.49 -2.91
C VAL A 103 32.36 9.89 -1.60
N SER A 104 31.08 10.09 -1.30
CA SER A 104 30.40 9.28 -0.30
C SER A 104 30.34 7.86 -0.84
N VAL A 105 31.01 6.92 -0.18
CA VAL A 105 30.85 5.50 -0.50
C VAL A 105 29.47 5.10 0.00
N ILE A 106 28.48 5.15 -0.89
CA ILE A 106 27.14 4.69 -0.55
C ILE A 106 27.23 3.16 -0.52
N THR A 107 27.21 2.60 0.68
CA THR A 107 27.04 1.17 0.88
C THR A 107 25.69 0.79 0.27
N GLN A 108 25.70 -0.21 -0.62
CA GLN A 108 24.47 -0.76 -1.17
C GLN A 108 23.60 -1.24 -0.01
N PRO A 109 22.27 -0.99 -0.03
CA PRO A 109 21.37 -1.51 0.99
C PRO A 109 21.58 -3.03 1.18
N ALA A 110 21.60 -3.48 2.42
CA ALA A 110 21.93 -4.86 2.77
C ALA A 110 20.94 -5.90 2.18
N ASN A 111 19.74 -5.45 1.85
CA ASN A 111 18.61 -6.18 1.31
C ASN A 111 18.53 -6.17 -0.23
N ARG A 112 19.52 -5.57 -0.94
CA ARG A 112 19.52 -5.53 -2.40
C ARG A 112 19.72 -6.92 -3.01
N VAL A 113 18.86 -7.27 -3.97
CA VAL A 113 18.89 -8.58 -4.65
C VAL A 113 19.48 -8.42 -6.05
N ASN A 114 20.56 -9.13 -6.36
CA ASN A 114 21.11 -9.19 -7.72
C ASN A 114 20.25 -10.09 -8.61
N THR A 115 19.70 -9.51 -9.67
CA THR A 115 18.76 -10.14 -10.62
C THR A 115 19.34 -10.29 -12.03
N THR A 116 20.62 -9.95 -12.23
CA THR A 116 21.27 -9.92 -13.55
C THR A 116 21.09 -11.24 -14.32
N ASP A 117 21.51 -12.36 -13.72
CA ASP A 117 21.42 -13.67 -14.37
C ASP A 117 19.97 -14.11 -14.63
N ARG A 118 19.05 -13.77 -13.71
CA ARG A 118 17.61 -14.08 -13.87
C ARG A 118 17.03 -13.33 -15.06
N LEU A 119 17.37 -12.05 -15.23
CA LEU A 119 16.90 -11.22 -16.33
C LEU A 119 17.49 -11.65 -17.68
N ASP A 120 18.74 -12.09 -17.72
CA ASP A 120 19.36 -12.57 -18.97
C ASP A 120 18.75 -13.88 -19.45
N GLN A 121 18.49 -14.82 -18.53
CA GLN A 121 17.75 -16.04 -18.83
C GLN A 121 16.32 -15.72 -19.26
N PHE A 122 15.64 -14.82 -18.55
CA PHE A 122 14.29 -14.38 -18.88
C PHE A 122 14.18 -13.80 -20.29
N ARG A 123 15.13 -12.95 -20.70
CA ARG A 123 15.17 -12.36 -22.05
C ARG A 123 15.37 -13.42 -23.14
N THR A 124 16.15 -14.46 -22.83
CA THR A 124 16.32 -15.63 -23.71
C THR A 124 15.00 -16.35 -23.91
N GLU A 125 14.28 -16.68 -22.84
CA GLU A 125 12.96 -17.33 -22.89
C GLU A 125 11.94 -16.45 -23.62
N LEU A 126 11.85 -15.16 -23.29
CA LEU A 126 10.99 -14.19 -23.97
C LEU A 126 11.26 -14.14 -25.48
N GLY A 127 12.54 -14.19 -25.88
CA GLY A 127 12.97 -14.22 -27.28
C GLY A 127 12.47 -15.43 -28.06
N GLY A 128 12.09 -16.53 -27.39
CA GLY A 128 11.50 -17.73 -27.97
C GLY A 128 9.98 -17.66 -28.17
N ILE A 129 9.26 -16.79 -27.45
CA ILE A 129 7.79 -16.75 -27.49
C ILE A 129 7.30 -16.10 -28.78
N ARG A 130 6.36 -16.76 -29.47
CA ARG A 130 5.72 -16.26 -30.70
C ARG A 130 4.21 -16.35 -30.60
N VAL A 131 3.50 -15.25 -30.85
CA VAL A 131 2.04 -15.21 -30.95
C VAL A 131 1.66 -14.66 -32.32
N ASP A 132 0.81 -15.38 -33.05
CA ASP A 132 0.48 -15.10 -34.45
C ASP A 132 1.73 -15.00 -35.35
N GLN A 133 2.72 -15.88 -35.12
CA GLN A 133 4.01 -15.90 -35.82
C GLN A 133 4.91 -14.67 -35.61
N LEU A 134 4.55 -13.77 -34.70
CA LEU A 134 5.34 -12.58 -34.35
C LEU A 134 5.98 -12.72 -32.96
N PRO A 135 7.16 -12.12 -32.73
CA PRO A 135 7.82 -12.15 -31.43
C PRO A 135 7.08 -11.31 -30.39
N VAL A 136 7.13 -11.79 -29.14
CA VAL A 136 6.78 -10.97 -27.97
C VAL A 136 7.99 -10.14 -27.56
N ASN A 137 7.83 -8.82 -27.43
CA ASN A 137 8.92 -7.86 -27.24
C ASN A 137 9.04 -7.38 -25.79
N ALA A 138 7.94 -7.45 -25.04
CA ALA A 138 7.89 -7.16 -23.61
C ALA A 138 6.94 -8.12 -22.91
N PHE A 139 7.13 -8.32 -21.61
CA PHE A 139 6.28 -9.18 -20.80
C PHE A 139 5.96 -8.50 -19.46
N ILE A 140 4.71 -8.63 -19.02
CA ILE A 140 4.19 -8.03 -17.79
C ILE A 140 4.03 -9.13 -16.74
N VAL A 141 4.56 -8.89 -15.55
CA VAL A 141 4.51 -9.79 -14.40
C VAL A 141 3.87 -9.04 -13.22
N GLY A 142 2.61 -9.36 -12.92
CA GLY A 142 1.87 -8.80 -11.78
C GLY A 142 2.13 -9.53 -10.46
N SER A 143 1.55 -9.02 -9.38
CA SER A 143 1.40 -9.73 -8.09
C SER A 143 0.44 -10.92 -8.10
N PRO A 144 -0.74 -10.87 -8.75
CA PRO A 144 -1.81 -11.82 -8.45
C PRO A 144 -1.54 -13.23 -8.96
N ASP A 145 -2.16 -14.21 -8.29
CA ASP A 145 -2.27 -15.59 -8.76
C ASP A 145 -3.51 -15.79 -9.67
N ALA A 146 -3.81 -17.04 -10.03
CA ALA A 146 -4.95 -17.39 -10.87
C ALA A 146 -6.34 -17.06 -10.27
N HIS A 147 -6.37 -16.65 -9.00
CA HIS A 147 -7.56 -16.33 -8.24
C HIS A 147 -7.62 -14.85 -7.84
N ASN A 148 -6.68 -14.05 -8.34
CA ASN A 148 -6.51 -12.65 -8.00
C ASN A 148 -6.27 -12.44 -6.49
N SER A 149 -5.57 -13.37 -5.83
CA SER A 149 -5.20 -13.26 -4.41
C SER A 149 -4.27 -12.07 -4.19
N GLU A 150 -4.46 -11.32 -3.10
CA GLU A 150 -3.54 -10.24 -2.72
C GLU A 150 -2.17 -10.78 -2.29
N TYR A 151 -2.20 -11.84 -1.48
CA TYR A 151 -1.02 -12.60 -1.10
C TYR A 151 -1.00 -13.87 -1.96
N PRO A 152 -0.12 -13.95 -2.97
CA PRO A 152 0.06 -15.19 -3.72
C PRO A 152 0.66 -16.27 -2.81
N SER A 153 0.45 -17.53 -3.18
CA SER A 153 1.23 -18.62 -2.57
C SER A 153 2.72 -18.48 -2.93
N SER A 154 3.63 -19.08 -2.15
CA SER A 154 5.06 -19.09 -2.50
C SER A 154 5.35 -19.69 -3.90
N TYR A 155 4.45 -20.53 -4.43
CA TYR A 155 4.51 -21.03 -5.79
C TYR A 155 4.25 -19.92 -6.83
N ASP A 156 3.42 -18.93 -6.52
CA ASP A 156 2.98 -17.87 -7.45
C ASP A 156 3.72 -16.54 -7.28
N GLU A 157 4.73 -16.44 -6.40
CA GLU A 157 5.54 -15.25 -6.13
C GLU A 157 6.52 -14.85 -7.28
N ARG A 158 6.08 -14.97 -8.53
CA ARG A 158 6.85 -14.75 -9.77
C ARG A 158 7.53 -13.38 -9.80
N ARG A 159 6.81 -12.32 -9.41
CA ARG A 159 7.35 -10.97 -9.38
C ARG A 159 8.48 -10.85 -8.34
N ALA A 160 8.29 -11.41 -7.15
CA ALA A 160 9.31 -11.41 -6.11
C ALA A 160 10.54 -12.23 -6.55
N PHE A 161 10.35 -13.36 -7.22
CA PHE A 161 11.45 -14.12 -7.81
C PHE A 161 12.23 -13.31 -8.86
N ILE A 162 11.55 -12.71 -9.84
CA ILE A 162 12.26 -12.07 -10.96
C ILE A 162 12.92 -10.75 -10.57
N SER A 163 12.34 -9.97 -9.65
CA SER A 163 12.85 -8.64 -9.26
C SER A 163 13.50 -8.56 -7.88
N GLY A 164 13.27 -9.56 -7.01
CA GLY A 164 13.62 -9.50 -5.59
C GLY A 164 12.60 -8.77 -4.72
N PHE A 165 11.70 -7.96 -5.31
CA PHE A 165 10.73 -7.16 -4.56
C PHE A 165 9.49 -7.99 -4.17
N SER A 166 9.26 -8.15 -2.85
CA SER A 166 8.23 -9.00 -2.27
C SER A 166 7.04 -8.24 -1.67
N GLY A 167 6.87 -6.93 -1.90
CA GLY A 167 5.70 -6.16 -1.44
C GLY A 167 4.38 -6.73 -1.99
N SER A 168 3.24 -6.61 -1.29
CA SER A 168 1.99 -7.21 -1.80
C SER A 168 1.52 -6.60 -3.13
N ALA A 169 1.85 -5.33 -3.41
CA ALA A 169 1.47 -4.65 -4.64
C ALA A 169 2.69 -4.26 -5.48
N GLY A 170 2.67 -4.64 -6.75
CA GLY A 170 3.60 -4.12 -7.75
C GLY A 170 3.51 -4.87 -9.07
N THR A 171 3.93 -4.22 -10.15
CA THR A 171 3.96 -4.80 -11.50
C THR A 171 5.34 -4.63 -12.10
N ALA A 172 5.97 -5.73 -12.49
CA ALA A 172 7.21 -5.73 -13.23
C ALA A 172 6.93 -5.79 -14.74
N VAL A 173 7.65 -4.99 -15.53
CA VAL A 173 7.60 -5.03 -16.99
C VAL A 173 9.01 -5.18 -17.51
N ILE A 174 9.24 -6.22 -18.32
CA ILE A 174 10.55 -6.59 -18.81
C ILE A 174 10.52 -6.61 -20.34
N THR A 175 11.47 -5.92 -20.95
CA THR A 175 11.72 -5.93 -22.40
C THR A 175 13.02 -6.68 -22.68
N GLN A 176 13.37 -6.82 -23.95
CA GLN A 176 14.65 -7.40 -24.37
C GLN A 176 15.89 -6.64 -23.85
N SER A 177 15.77 -5.40 -23.36
CA SER A 177 16.94 -4.61 -22.92
C SER A 177 16.76 -3.83 -21.61
N LYS A 178 15.53 -3.70 -21.10
CA LYS A 178 15.19 -2.90 -19.91
C LYS A 178 14.17 -3.61 -19.02
N ALA A 179 14.20 -3.33 -17.73
CA ALA A 179 13.20 -3.76 -16.76
C ALA A 179 12.75 -2.57 -15.90
N ALA A 180 11.46 -2.51 -15.58
CA ALA A 180 10.89 -1.49 -14.71
C ALA A 180 9.87 -2.12 -13.75
N LEU A 181 9.76 -1.56 -12.55
CA LEU A 181 8.81 -2.01 -11.52
C LEU A 181 7.98 -0.84 -11.03
N TRP A 182 6.66 -0.99 -11.12
CA TRP A 182 5.67 -0.07 -10.56
C TRP A 182 5.23 -0.58 -9.20
N THR A 183 5.14 0.32 -8.22
CA THR A 183 4.51 0.03 -6.93
C THR A 183 3.97 1.31 -6.31
N ASP A 184 3.02 1.16 -5.39
CA ASP A 184 2.37 2.27 -4.71
C ASP A 184 3.17 2.79 -3.50
N GLY A 185 2.66 3.88 -2.92
CA GLY A 185 3.33 4.62 -1.85
C GLY A 185 3.68 3.81 -0.61
N ARG A 186 3.04 2.65 -0.37
CA ARG A 186 3.36 1.74 0.74
C ARG A 186 4.76 1.16 0.62
N TYR A 187 5.24 0.99 -0.60
CA TYR A 187 6.43 0.21 -0.93
C TYR A 187 7.54 1.01 -1.61
N HIS A 188 7.37 2.33 -1.80
CA HIS A 188 8.39 3.16 -2.46
C HIS A 188 9.77 3.08 -1.80
N LEU A 189 9.83 2.97 -0.47
CA LEU A 189 11.10 2.88 0.27
C LEU A 189 11.67 1.46 0.17
N GLU A 190 10.86 0.43 0.42
CA GLU A 190 11.27 -0.98 0.31
C GLU A 190 11.79 -1.32 -1.10
N ALA A 191 11.08 -0.90 -2.15
CA ALA A 191 11.49 -1.17 -3.52
C ALA A 191 12.83 -0.48 -3.87
N ASP A 192 13.07 0.73 -3.33
CA ASP A 192 14.33 1.46 -3.53
C ASP A 192 15.51 0.74 -2.88
N GLU A 193 15.28 0.07 -1.75
CA GLU A 193 16.29 -0.71 -1.03
C GLU A 193 16.61 -2.04 -1.73
N VAL A 194 15.57 -2.76 -2.20
CA VAL A 194 15.68 -4.16 -2.66
C VAL A 194 16.08 -4.30 -4.14
N LEU A 195 15.59 -3.43 -5.02
CA LEU A 195 15.85 -3.56 -6.46
C LEU A 195 17.31 -3.24 -6.82
N ASP A 196 17.96 -4.02 -7.69
CA ASP A 196 19.29 -3.68 -8.20
C ASP A 196 19.26 -2.67 -9.36
N CYS A 197 20.43 -2.33 -9.90
CA CYS A 197 20.55 -1.33 -10.97
C CYS A 197 20.00 -1.81 -12.33
N ASN A 198 19.49 -3.04 -12.45
CA ASN A 198 18.81 -3.51 -13.66
C ASN A 198 17.38 -2.97 -13.79
N TRP A 199 16.81 -2.45 -12.70
CA TRP A 199 15.41 -2.05 -12.61
C TRP A 199 15.24 -0.52 -12.53
N GLU A 200 14.31 0.00 -13.32
CA GLU A 200 13.74 1.34 -13.12
C GLU A 200 12.57 1.25 -12.12
N LEU A 201 12.71 1.86 -10.94
CA LEU A 201 11.61 1.97 -9.99
C LEU A 201 10.69 3.13 -10.38
N VAL A 202 9.44 2.81 -10.69
CA VAL A 202 8.38 3.79 -10.95
C VAL A 202 7.48 3.91 -9.72
N LYS A 203 7.54 5.06 -9.06
CA LYS A 203 6.84 5.38 -7.80
C LYS A 203 5.43 5.90 -8.11
N GLU A 204 4.42 5.03 -8.09
CA GLU A 204 3.05 5.36 -8.47
C GLU A 204 2.42 6.46 -7.58
N GLY A 205 1.50 7.22 -8.17
CA GLY A 205 0.83 8.32 -7.47
C GLY A 205 1.72 9.56 -7.19
N LEU A 206 2.98 9.56 -7.63
CA LEU A 206 3.81 10.76 -7.64
C LEU A 206 3.65 11.56 -8.95
N PRO A 207 3.73 12.90 -8.90
CA PRO A 207 3.78 13.72 -10.10
C PRO A 207 4.91 13.28 -11.03
N GLY A 208 4.59 13.05 -12.30
CA GLY A 208 5.56 12.64 -13.33
C GLY A 208 5.86 11.15 -13.41
N ALA A 209 5.26 10.32 -12.55
CA ALA A 209 5.35 8.86 -12.70
C ALA A 209 4.63 8.42 -13.98
N LYS A 210 5.33 7.72 -14.87
CA LYS A 210 4.76 7.19 -16.11
C LYS A 210 3.85 6.00 -15.79
N THR A 211 2.73 5.90 -16.47
CA THR A 211 1.94 4.67 -16.53
C THR A 211 2.72 3.57 -17.25
N ILE A 212 2.34 2.30 -17.02
CA ILE A 212 2.91 1.15 -17.74
C ILE A 212 2.80 1.36 -19.26
N ALA A 213 1.65 1.85 -19.74
CA ALA A 213 1.43 2.10 -21.16
C ALA A 213 2.36 3.19 -21.74
N GLU A 214 2.56 4.30 -21.02
CA GLU A 214 3.50 5.36 -21.43
C GLU A 214 4.95 4.90 -21.45
N TRP A 215 5.36 4.06 -20.49
CA TRP A 215 6.70 3.50 -20.46
C TRP A 215 6.91 2.48 -21.58
N LEU A 216 5.96 1.60 -21.84
CA LEU A 216 5.99 0.67 -22.97
C LEU A 216 6.03 1.43 -24.30
N ASP A 217 5.18 2.45 -24.47
CA ASP A 217 5.18 3.31 -25.67
C ASP A 217 6.51 4.06 -25.82
N SER A 218 7.19 4.42 -24.73
CA SER A 218 8.53 5.03 -24.81
C SER A 218 9.62 4.05 -25.25
N ASN A 219 9.49 2.75 -24.90
CA ASN A 219 10.58 1.77 -25.00
C ASN A 219 10.44 0.74 -26.13
N LEU A 220 9.26 0.58 -26.72
CA LEU A 220 9.01 -0.37 -27.81
C LEU A 220 8.87 0.31 -29.17
N SER A 221 8.96 -0.45 -30.25
CA SER A 221 8.68 0.00 -31.61
C SER A 221 7.18 -0.06 -31.94
N PRO A 222 6.70 0.70 -32.94
CA PRO A 222 5.30 0.65 -33.34
C PRO A 222 4.79 -0.76 -33.61
N ARG A 223 3.63 -1.09 -33.03
CA ARG A 223 2.93 -2.39 -33.16
C ARG A 223 3.66 -3.62 -32.59
N GLU A 224 4.72 -3.44 -31.81
CA GLU A 224 5.35 -4.56 -31.10
C GLU A 224 4.38 -5.20 -30.10
N GLN A 225 4.62 -6.49 -29.81
CA GLN A 225 3.75 -7.28 -28.97
C GLN A 225 4.19 -7.24 -27.51
N VAL A 226 3.22 -7.07 -26.62
CA VAL A 226 3.40 -7.11 -25.16
C VAL A 226 2.65 -8.33 -24.65
N GLY A 227 3.35 -9.27 -24.03
CA GLY A 227 2.76 -10.48 -23.45
C GLY A 227 2.35 -10.27 -22.01
N ILE A 228 1.25 -10.91 -21.60
CA ILE A 228 0.85 -11.06 -20.21
C ILE A 228 0.20 -12.42 -20.02
N ASP A 229 0.48 -13.10 -18.92
CA ASP A 229 -0.14 -14.39 -18.61
C ASP A 229 -1.64 -14.19 -18.35
N ARG A 230 -2.47 -14.82 -19.17
CA ARG A 230 -3.93 -14.67 -19.12
C ARG A 230 -4.57 -15.24 -17.85
N SER A 231 -3.88 -16.14 -17.16
CA SER A 231 -4.36 -16.68 -15.90
C SER A 231 -4.11 -15.73 -14.73
N LEU A 232 -3.15 -14.81 -14.83
CA LEU A 232 -2.65 -13.97 -13.72
C LEU A 232 -3.09 -12.50 -13.81
N VAL A 233 -4.09 -12.21 -14.63
CA VAL A 233 -4.61 -10.85 -14.83
C VAL A 233 -6.14 -10.88 -14.86
N SER A 234 -6.78 -9.95 -14.17
CA SER A 234 -8.23 -9.82 -14.19
C SER A 234 -8.72 -9.41 -15.58
N ASN A 235 -9.97 -9.76 -15.89
CA ASN A 235 -10.54 -9.40 -17.19
C ASN A 235 -10.67 -7.87 -17.39
N VAL A 236 -10.99 -7.13 -16.33
CA VAL A 236 -11.07 -5.66 -16.42
C VAL A 236 -9.71 -5.06 -16.69
N ASP A 237 -8.68 -5.48 -15.95
CA ASP A 237 -7.33 -4.91 -16.10
C ASP A 237 -6.73 -5.26 -17.46
N PHE A 238 -6.95 -6.48 -17.96
CA PHE A 238 -6.50 -6.87 -19.30
C PHE A 238 -7.14 -6.01 -20.39
N LEU A 239 -8.47 -5.83 -20.35
CA LEU A 239 -9.21 -5.07 -21.36
C LEU A 239 -8.88 -3.56 -21.30
N GLU A 240 -8.72 -3.01 -20.09
CA GLU A 240 -8.30 -1.62 -19.90
C GLU A 240 -6.89 -1.39 -20.44
N LEU A 241 -5.94 -2.28 -20.12
CA LEU A 241 -4.57 -2.20 -20.62
C LEU A 241 -4.52 -2.38 -22.14
N GLN A 242 -5.27 -3.33 -22.70
CA GLN A 242 -5.36 -3.54 -24.14
C GLN A 242 -5.88 -2.28 -24.84
N SER A 243 -6.97 -1.71 -24.35
CA SER A 243 -7.55 -0.47 -24.86
C SER A 243 -6.53 0.67 -24.79
N THR A 244 -5.88 0.84 -23.64
CA THR A 244 -4.90 1.90 -23.41
C THR A 244 -3.73 1.78 -24.39
N LEU A 245 -3.09 0.60 -24.48
CA LEU A 245 -1.97 0.35 -25.39
C LEU A 245 -2.32 0.58 -26.87
N SER A 246 -3.55 0.21 -27.27
CA SER A 246 -4.01 0.41 -28.65
C SER A 246 -4.24 1.89 -29.02
N ASN A 247 -4.54 2.72 -28.02
CA ASN A 247 -4.78 4.16 -28.18
C ASN A 247 -3.50 5.01 -28.03
N MET A 248 -2.41 4.43 -27.53
CA MET A 248 -1.10 5.08 -27.48
C MET A 248 -0.53 5.33 -28.89
N PRO A 249 0.38 6.31 -29.08
CA PRO A 249 0.95 6.66 -30.39
C PRO A 249 1.53 5.47 -31.17
N LYS A 250 2.24 4.55 -30.49
CA LYS A 250 2.86 3.37 -31.12
C LYS A 250 1.90 2.19 -31.32
N ARG A 251 0.68 2.26 -30.77
CA ARG A 251 -0.39 1.26 -30.92
C ARG A 251 0.12 -0.17 -30.68
N LEU A 252 0.70 -0.37 -29.50
CA LEU A 252 1.25 -1.66 -29.08
C LEU A 252 0.12 -2.70 -28.97
N VAL A 253 0.47 -3.97 -29.15
CA VAL A 253 -0.50 -5.07 -29.18
C VAL A 253 -0.34 -5.94 -27.95
N LEU A 254 -1.32 -5.91 -27.04
CA LEU A 254 -1.36 -6.82 -25.89
C LEU A 254 -1.75 -8.23 -26.35
N LYS A 255 -1.00 -9.24 -25.89
CA LYS A 255 -1.21 -10.66 -26.17
C LYS A 255 -1.43 -11.44 -24.88
N ASP A 256 -2.48 -12.25 -24.87
CA ASP A 256 -2.75 -13.21 -23.81
C ASP A 256 -1.83 -14.43 -24.00
N ILE A 257 -0.92 -14.63 -23.06
CA ILE A 257 0.03 -15.75 -23.05
C ILE A 257 -0.53 -16.84 -22.16
N SER A 258 -0.46 -18.11 -22.60
CA SER A 258 -0.87 -19.22 -21.75
C SER A 258 0.10 -19.37 -20.58
N ASP A 259 -0.44 -19.74 -19.43
CA ASP A 259 0.26 -20.20 -18.23
C ASP A 259 1.45 -21.14 -18.50
N THR A 260 1.28 -22.15 -19.36
CA THR A 260 2.33 -23.11 -19.76
C THR A 260 3.48 -22.49 -20.58
N SER A 261 3.36 -21.23 -20.96
CA SER A 261 4.37 -20.45 -21.71
C SER A 261 4.86 -19.24 -20.93
N ASN A 262 4.69 -19.21 -19.60
CA ASN A 262 5.17 -18.13 -18.77
C ASN A 262 6.71 -18.16 -18.66
N PRO A 263 7.44 -17.13 -19.15
CA PRO A 263 8.90 -17.12 -19.16
C PRO A 263 9.51 -17.01 -17.76
N VAL A 264 8.77 -16.50 -16.75
CA VAL A 264 9.27 -16.50 -15.37
C VAL A 264 9.37 -17.92 -14.84
N ASP A 265 8.38 -18.75 -15.15
CA ASP A 265 8.29 -20.13 -14.68
C ASP A 265 9.45 -20.96 -15.24
N ALA A 266 9.74 -20.82 -16.54
CA ALA A 266 10.89 -21.46 -17.18
C ALA A 266 12.24 -21.11 -16.52
N VAL A 267 12.45 -19.83 -16.17
CA VAL A 267 13.67 -19.37 -15.47
C VAL A 267 13.71 -19.87 -14.03
N TRP A 268 12.58 -19.83 -13.32
CA TRP A 268 12.52 -20.21 -11.91
C TRP A 268 12.71 -21.71 -11.71
N ASP A 269 12.06 -22.53 -12.54
CA ASP A 269 12.17 -23.99 -12.50
C ASP A 269 13.61 -24.45 -12.78
N ALA A 270 14.37 -23.71 -13.58
CA ALA A 270 15.78 -23.97 -13.87
C ALA A 270 16.75 -23.39 -12.82
N SER A 271 16.27 -22.59 -11.86
CA SER A 271 17.12 -21.87 -10.90
C SER A 271 17.41 -22.68 -9.62
N THR A 272 18.26 -22.13 -8.75
CA THR A 272 18.55 -22.70 -7.41
C THR A 272 18.42 -21.61 -6.34
N PRO A 273 17.50 -21.76 -5.36
CA PRO A 273 16.52 -22.85 -5.24
C PRO A 273 15.48 -22.83 -6.36
N ALA A 274 15.02 -24.02 -6.77
CA ALA A 274 13.95 -24.17 -7.74
C ALA A 274 12.63 -23.62 -7.18
N ARG A 275 11.66 -23.40 -8.07
CA ARG A 275 10.32 -22.96 -7.71
C ARG A 275 9.70 -23.86 -6.62
N PRO A 276 9.12 -23.28 -5.54
CA PRO A 276 8.44 -24.06 -4.51
C PRO A 276 7.34 -24.94 -5.08
N ALA A 277 6.99 -26.04 -4.40
CA ALA A 277 5.85 -26.85 -4.81
C ALA A 277 4.52 -26.14 -4.52
N GLN A 278 3.51 -26.39 -5.35
CA GLN A 278 2.18 -25.82 -5.11
C GLN A 278 1.57 -26.40 -3.83
N PRO A 279 0.96 -25.57 -2.97
CA PRO A 279 0.40 -26.02 -1.70
C PRO A 279 -0.83 -26.92 -1.90
N MET A 280 -0.87 -28.01 -1.15
CA MET A 280 -1.92 -29.04 -1.19
C MET A 280 -2.38 -29.43 0.22
N ASN A 281 -2.67 -28.42 1.05
CA ASN A 281 -3.02 -28.60 2.45
C ASN A 281 -4.46 -29.14 2.61
N SER A 282 -4.81 -29.61 3.81
CA SER A 282 -6.16 -30.17 4.05
C SER A 282 -7.21 -29.07 3.98
N ILE A 283 -8.44 -29.46 3.65
CA ILE A 283 -9.59 -28.58 3.61
C ILE A 283 -10.52 -28.99 4.76
N ASN A 284 -10.82 -28.03 5.62
CA ASN A 284 -11.59 -28.25 6.85
C ASN A 284 -12.97 -27.59 6.73
N ALA A 285 -14.01 -28.29 7.18
CA ALA A 285 -15.35 -27.73 7.30
C ALA A 285 -15.43 -26.79 8.51
N LEU A 286 -16.03 -25.61 8.30
CA LEU A 286 -16.34 -24.64 9.34
C LEU A 286 -17.72 -24.93 9.93
N ASP A 287 -17.76 -25.15 11.23
CA ASP A 287 -19.00 -25.42 11.97
C ASP A 287 -20.00 -24.27 11.85
N ILE A 288 -21.29 -24.62 11.73
CA ILE A 288 -22.40 -23.67 11.64
C ILE A 288 -22.49 -22.72 12.83
N LYS A 289 -21.97 -23.11 14.01
CA LYS A 289 -21.88 -22.24 15.19
C LYS A 289 -21.00 -21.00 14.96
N PHE A 290 -20.11 -21.05 13.97
CA PHE A 290 -19.29 -19.91 13.54
C PHE A 290 -19.85 -19.24 12.29
N ALA A 291 -20.35 -20.02 11.32
CA ALA A 291 -20.80 -19.50 10.04
C ALA A 291 -22.22 -18.87 10.09
N GLY A 292 -23.10 -19.34 10.98
CA GLY A 292 -24.49 -18.86 11.10
C GLY A 292 -25.45 -19.19 9.96
N LYS A 293 -24.94 -19.61 8.80
CA LYS A 293 -25.71 -20.00 7.62
C LYS A 293 -25.08 -21.20 6.92
N THR A 294 -25.88 -22.19 6.51
CA THR A 294 -25.36 -23.40 5.85
C THR A 294 -24.95 -23.10 4.40
N TRP A 295 -24.07 -23.90 3.82
CA TRP A 295 -23.64 -23.70 2.44
C TRP A 295 -24.80 -23.85 1.44
N GLN A 296 -25.75 -24.76 1.69
CA GLN A 296 -26.95 -24.94 0.87
C GLN A 296 -27.77 -23.65 0.79
N GLN A 297 -27.97 -23.00 1.95
CA GLN A 297 -28.71 -21.73 1.99
C GLN A 297 -27.93 -20.61 1.29
N LYS A 298 -26.60 -20.60 1.34
CA LYS A 298 -25.77 -19.63 0.61
C LYS A 298 -25.85 -19.85 -0.91
N VAL A 299 -25.77 -21.11 -1.37
CA VAL A 299 -25.95 -21.46 -2.79
C VAL A 299 -27.35 -21.06 -3.29
N ALA A 300 -28.39 -21.27 -2.48
CA ALA A 300 -29.76 -20.84 -2.82
C ALA A 300 -29.88 -19.30 -2.97
N ASP A 301 -29.22 -18.52 -2.11
CA ASP A 301 -29.17 -17.05 -2.25
C ASP A 301 -28.43 -16.63 -3.53
N VAL A 302 -27.33 -17.31 -3.88
CA VAL A 302 -26.58 -17.04 -5.11
C VAL A 302 -27.46 -17.32 -6.33
N ARG A 303 -28.15 -18.46 -6.38
CA ARG A 303 -29.12 -18.78 -7.46
C ARG A 303 -30.21 -17.73 -7.58
N THR A 304 -30.74 -17.25 -6.45
CA THR A 304 -31.71 -16.14 -6.43
C THR A 304 -31.12 -14.86 -7.03
N SER A 305 -29.87 -14.55 -6.68
CA SER A 305 -29.17 -13.38 -7.22
C SER A 305 -28.95 -13.50 -8.73
N LEU A 306 -28.57 -14.69 -9.23
CA LEU A 306 -28.33 -14.92 -10.65
C LEU A 306 -29.56 -14.67 -11.52
N ALA A 307 -30.74 -15.04 -11.04
CA ALA A 307 -32.00 -14.74 -11.73
C ALA A 307 -32.19 -13.23 -11.94
N SER A 308 -31.81 -12.38 -10.97
CA SER A 308 -31.88 -10.92 -11.11
C SER A 308 -30.81 -10.33 -12.04
N LEU A 309 -29.71 -11.06 -12.24
CA LEU A 309 -28.58 -10.68 -13.10
C LEU A 309 -28.73 -11.21 -14.53
N ASN A 310 -29.83 -11.89 -14.85
CA ASN A 310 -30.07 -12.59 -16.12
C ASN A 310 -28.94 -13.59 -16.46
N ALA A 311 -28.47 -14.32 -15.44
CA ALA A 311 -27.47 -15.37 -15.57
C ALA A 311 -28.02 -16.71 -15.12
N ASP A 312 -27.64 -17.80 -15.79
CA ASP A 312 -28.00 -19.16 -15.39
C ASP A 312 -26.91 -19.80 -14.53
N THR A 313 -25.64 -19.49 -14.85
CA THR A 313 -24.46 -20.06 -14.20
C THR A 313 -23.57 -18.96 -13.64
N MET A 314 -22.93 -19.18 -12.49
CA MET A 314 -21.87 -18.32 -11.97
C MET A 314 -20.57 -19.09 -11.82
N VAL A 315 -19.47 -18.48 -12.27
CA VAL A 315 -18.12 -18.94 -11.94
C VAL A 315 -17.61 -18.13 -10.74
N VAL A 316 -17.27 -18.83 -9.66
CA VAL A 316 -16.66 -18.26 -8.46
C VAL A 316 -15.17 -18.54 -8.52
N SER A 317 -14.37 -17.49 -8.75
CA SER A 317 -12.91 -17.60 -8.93
C SER A 317 -12.09 -17.11 -7.75
N ALA A 318 -12.64 -16.23 -6.91
CA ALA A 318 -11.94 -15.72 -5.73
C ALA A 318 -11.99 -16.76 -4.59
N LEU A 319 -10.84 -17.03 -3.95
CA LEU A 319 -10.72 -18.13 -2.99
C LEU A 319 -11.51 -17.90 -1.70
N ASP A 320 -11.59 -16.65 -1.25
CA ASP A 320 -12.38 -16.24 -0.09
C ASP A 320 -13.89 -16.44 -0.33
N GLU A 321 -14.37 -16.16 -1.54
CA GLU A 321 -15.74 -16.44 -1.96
C GLU A 321 -16.03 -17.95 -2.00
N VAL A 322 -15.13 -18.78 -2.55
CA VAL A 322 -15.27 -20.24 -2.53
C VAL A 322 -15.32 -20.76 -1.10
N ALA A 323 -14.37 -20.35 -0.26
CA ALA A 323 -14.31 -20.73 1.15
C ALA A 323 -15.57 -20.34 1.93
N TRP A 324 -16.08 -19.12 1.72
CA TRP A 324 -17.31 -18.65 2.37
C TRP A 324 -18.55 -19.38 1.88
N LEU A 325 -18.69 -19.59 0.56
CA LEU A 325 -19.86 -20.19 -0.06
C LEU A 325 -20.10 -21.61 0.48
N PHE A 326 -19.03 -22.39 0.62
CA PHE A 326 -19.10 -23.77 1.10
C PHE A 326 -18.87 -23.95 2.60
N ASN A 327 -18.66 -22.88 3.39
CA ASN A 327 -18.21 -23.03 4.79
C ASN A 327 -16.97 -23.93 4.91
N LEU A 328 -16.00 -23.76 4.03
CA LEU A 328 -14.74 -24.49 4.03
C LEU A 328 -13.58 -23.54 4.32
N ARG A 329 -12.49 -24.06 4.88
CA ARG A 329 -11.25 -23.33 5.14
C ARG A 329 -10.05 -24.20 4.78
N GLY A 330 -8.95 -23.55 4.40
CA GLY A 330 -7.69 -24.21 4.07
C GLY A 330 -6.50 -23.43 4.60
N SER A 331 -5.31 -23.78 4.13
CA SER A 331 -4.07 -23.10 4.48
C SER A 331 -3.09 -23.08 3.29
N ASP A 332 -3.61 -23.08 2.06
CA ASP A 332 -2.77 -23.03 0.86
C ASP A 332 -2.14 -21.64 0.67
N ILE A 333 -2.80 -20.58 1.14
CA ILE A 333 -2.29 -19.20 1.09
C ILE A 333 -1.84 -18.79 2.50
N ALA A 334 -0.65 -18.22 2.62
CA ALA A 334 -0.16 -17.74 3.90
C ALA A 334 -1.13 -16.71 4.50
N TYR A 335 -1.40 -16.83 5.81
CA TYR A 335 -2.28 -15.96 6.61
C TYR A 335 -3.77 -15.92 6.22
N ASN A 336 -4.11 -16.48 5.07
CA ASN A 336 -5.44 -16.45 4.50
C ASN A 336 -5.98 -17.88 4.49
N PRO A 337 -7.09 -18.19 5.17
CA PRO A 337 -7.52 -19.56 5.42
C PRO A 337 -8.22 -20.18 4.20
N PHE A 338 -7.52 -20.20 3.06
CA PHE A 338 -8.00 -20.52 1.73
C PHE A 338 -7.37 -21.80 1.19
N PHE A 339 -8.01 -22.34 0.16
CA PHE A 339 -7.53 -23.49 -0.61
C PHE A 339 -7.74 -23.21 -2.09
N LEU A 340 -6.82 -23.68 -2.94
CA LEU A 340 -6.88 -23.44 -4.38
C LEU A 340 -8.09 -24.14 -4.99
N ALA A 341 -9.07 -23.35 -5.46
CA ALA A 341 -10.31 -23.89 -6.00
C ALA A 341 -11.06 -22.91 -6.91
N TYR A 342 -11.85 -23.47 -7.83
CA TYR A 342 -12.96 -22.79 -8.50
C TYR A 342 -14.28 -23.40 -8.07
N ALA A 343 -15.36 -22.65 -8.16
CA ALA A 343 -16.71 -23.21 -8.06
C ALA A 343 -17.60 -22.75 -9.20
N ILE A 344 -18.52 -23.62 -9.61
CA ILE A 344 -19.51 -23.32 -10.63
C ILE A 344 -20.89 -23.59 -10.02
N VAL A 345 -21.71 -22.55 -9.93
CA VAL A 345 -23.08 -22.61 -9.42
C VAL A 345 -24.03 -22.57 -10.60
N GLU A 346 -24.82 -23.62 -10.77
CA GLU A 346 -25.83 -23.77 -11.82
C GLU A 346 -27.24 -23.76 -11.22
N PRO A 347 -28.32 -23.73 -12.04
CA PRO A 347 -29.69 -23.66 -11.53
C PRO A 347 -30.08 -24.85 -10.64
N THR A 348 -29.56 -26.04 -10.93
CA THR A 348 -29.90 -27.29 -10.22
C THR A 348 -28.70 -28.06 -9.66
N SER A 349 -27.48 -27.67 -10.04
CA SER A 349 -26.22 -28.31 -9.66
C SER A 349 -25.26 -27.28 -9.06
N VAL A 350 -24.25 -27.77 -8.37
CA VAL A 350 -23.11 -26.98 -7.91
C VAL A 350 -21.87 -27.87 -7.90
N SER A 351 -20.77 -27.36 -8.42
CA SER A 351 -19.52 -28.10 -8.54
C SER A 351 -18.36 -27.32 -7.93
N LEU A 352 -17.45 -28.04 -7.27
CA LEU A 352 -16.22 -27.53 -6.67
C LEU A 352 -15.02 -28.19 -7.35
N TYR A 353 -14.10 -27.38 -7.88
CA TYR A 353 -12.91 -27.82 -8.60
C TYR A 353 -11.70 -27.57 -7.71
N ILE A 354 -11.04 -28.63 -7.24
CA ILE A 354 -9.94 -28.52 -6.27
C ILE A 354 -8.66 -29.17 -6.79
N LEU A 355 -7.52 -28.62 -6.38
CA LEU A 355 -6.22 -29.21 -6.68
C LEU A 355 -5.98 -30.45 -5.81
N ASP A 356 -5.43 -31.51 -6.40
CA ASP A 356 -5.17 -32.80 -5.73
C ASP A 356 -6.45 -33.42 -5.13
N ARG A 357 -7.52 -33.41 -5.94
CA ARG A 357 -8.86 -33.88 -5.59
C ARG A 357 -8.86 -35.24 -4.90
N ALA A 358 -8.18 -36.23 -5.48
CA ALA A 358 -8.21 -37.61 -5.00
C ALA A 358 -7.68 -37.73 -3.56
N ASN A 359 -6.60 -37.03 -3.24
CA ASN A 359 -6.05 -37.01 -1.88
C ASN A 359 -6.88 -36.14 -0.96
N ARG A 360 -7.27 -34.92 -1.36
CA ARG A 360 -8.03 -34.01 -0.50
C ARG A 360 -9.41 -34.53 -0.09
N LEU A 361 -10.07 -35.32 -0.93
CA LEU A 361 -11.36 -35.97 -0.61
C LEU A 361 -11.23 -37.08 0.44
N THR A 362 -10.06 -37.72 0.54
CA THR A 362 -9.82 -38.85 1.45
C THR A 362 -9.03 -38.46 2.70
N LYS A 363 -8.39 -37.28 2.67
CA LYS A 363 -7.64 -36.72 3.80
C LYS A 363 -8.56 -36.41 4.97
N GLN A 364 -8.12 -36.78 6.17
CA GLN A 364 -8.81 -36.38 7.39
C GLN A 364 -8.62 -34.88 7.64
N PRO A 365 -9.60 -34.19 8.26
CA PRO A 365 -9.42 -32.83 8.73
C PRO A 365 -8.18 -32.71 9.62
N ASP A 366 -7.39 -31.66 9.43
CA ASP A 366 -6.24 -31.32 10.29
C ASP A 366 -6.54 -30.18 11.28
N ASP A 367 -7.75 -29.63 11.20
CA ASP A 367 -8.31 -28.73 12.19
C ASP A 367 -9.13 -29.52 13.23
N ALA A 368 -8.72 -29.45 14.50
CA ALA A 368 -9.36 -30.18 15.60
C ALA A 368 -10.83 -29.77 15.88
N ASP A 369 -11.26 -28.60 15.41
CA ASP A 369 -12.64 -28.12 15.55
C ASP A 369 -13.51 -28.51 14.33
N SER A 370 -12.93 -29.14 13.31
CA SER A 370 -13.66 -29.67 12.16
C SER A 370 -14.11 -31.10 12.41
N THR A 371 -15.42 -31.32 12.42
CA THR A 371 -16.04 -32.60 12.82
C THR A 371 -16.43 -33.50 11.65
N LEU A 372 -16.38 -32.99 10.42
CA LEU A 372 -16.74 -33.69 9.20
C LEU A 372 -15.54 -33.74 8.25
N THR A 373 -15.37 -34.87 7.56
CA THR A 373 -14.50 -34.92 6.38
C THR A 373 -15.06 -34.02 5.27
N LEU A 374 -14.20 -33.63 4.32
CA LEU A 374 -14.60 -32.83 3.16
C LEU A 374 -15.77 -33.48 2.40
N ALA A 375 -15.68 -34.80 2.18
CA ALA A 375 -16.71 -35.55 1.46
C ALA A 375 -18.05 -35.57 2.21
N GLU A 376 -18.05 -35.77 3.53
CA GLU A 376 -19.26 -35.75 4.36
C GLU A 376 -19.93 -34.37 4.36
N HIS A 377 -19.15 -33.29 4.52
CA HIS A 377 -19.67 -31.92 4.53
C HIS A 377 -20.34 -31.51 3.21
N LEU A 378 -19.78 -32.00 2.10
CA LEU A 378 -20.26 -31.72 0.74
C LEU A 378 -21.32 -32.73 0.25
N ASN A 379 -21.72 -33.70 1.07
CA ASN A 379 -22.59 -34.82 0.68
C ASN A 379 -22.08 -35.57 -0.57
N PHE A 380 -20.75 -35.71 -0.72
CA PHE A 380 -20.11 -36.37 -1.85
C PHE A 380 -19.75 -37.82 -1.53
N ASN A 381 -20.11 -38.77 -2.40
CA ASN A 381 -19.79 -40.18 -2.20
C ASN A 381 -18.48 -40.55 -2.91
N THR A 382 -17.42 -40.75 -2.12
CA THR A 382 -16.09 -41.12 -2.63
C THR A 382 -16.01 -42.54 -3.18
N THR A 383 -16.93 -43.44 -2.82
CA THR A 383 -16.94 -44.84 -3.31
C THR A 383 -17.51 -44.93 -4.72
N THR A 384 -18.61 -44.22 -4.99
CA THR A 384 -19.26 -44.18 -6.30
C THR A 384 -18.79 -43.00 -7.16
N ASP A 385 -17.83 -42.22 -6.65
CA ASP A 385 -17.30 -40.99 -7.25
C ASP A 385 -18.39 -40.05 -7.78
N SER A 386 -19.45 -39.86 -6.98
CA SER A 386 -20.65 -39.18 -7.45
C SER A 386 -21.36 -38.39 -6.36
N CYS A 387 -22.05 -37.36 -6.82
CA CYS A 387 -23.01 -36.57 -6.06
C CYS A 387 -24.30 -37.40 -5.89
N THR A 388 -24.25 -38.45 -5.06
CA THR A 388 -25.42 -39.28 -4.74
C THR A 388 -26.05 -38.73 -3.46
N GLY A 389 -26.71 -37.58 -3.54
CA GLY A 389 -27.44 -37.02 -2.41
C GLY A 389 -28.56 -37.97 -1.98
N THR A 390 -28.31 -38.84 -1.00
CA THR A 390 -29.36 -39.69 -0.41
C THR A 390 -30.24 -38.89 0.57
N VAL A 391 -29.75 -37.75 1.07
CA VAL A 391 -30.49 -36.79 1.92
C VAL A 391 -30.01 -35.35 1.64
N GLY A 392 -30.56 -34.68 0.61
CA GLY A 392 -30.34 -33.24 0.35
C GLY A 392 -29.42 -32.90 -0.83
N GLU A 393 -29.15 -31.60 -1.01
CA GLU A 393 -28.23 -31.10 -2.05
C GLU A 393 -26.79 -31.59 -1.78
N CYS A 394 -26.06 -31.94 -2.84
CA CYS A 394 -24.66 -32.35 -2.80
C CYS A 394 -23.83 -31.48 -3.75
N VAL A 395 -22.51 -31.49 -3.55
CA VAL A 395 -21.55 -30.77 -4.42
C VAL A 395 -20.77 -31.77 -5.26
N GLU A 396 -20.75 -31.57 -6.56
CA GLU A 396 -19.88 -32.34 -7.45
C GLU A 396 -18.44 -31.88 -7.26
N VAL A 397 -17.54 -32.77 -6.83
CA VAL A 397 -16.12 -32.42 -6.68
C VAL A 397 -15.35 -32.91 -7.89
N ARG A 398 -14.58 -32.03 -8.55
CA ARG A 398 -13.84 -32.30 -9.81
C ARG A 398 -12.39 -31.78 -9.73
N ASP A 399 -11.56 -32.17 -10.70
CA ASP A 399 -10.16 -31.76 -10.74
C ASP A 399 -10.05 -30.28 -11.12
N TYR A 400 -9.12 -29.56 -10.48
CA TYR A 400 -8.95 -28.11 -10.63
C TYR A 400 -8.96 -27.60 -12.09
N GLY A 401 -8.25 -28.30 -12.97
CA GLY A 401 -8.13 -27.92 -14.39
C GLY A 401 -9.42 -28.12 -15.21
N ASP A 402 -10.36 -28.95 -14.74
CA ASP A 402 -11.61 -29.20 -15.46
C ASP A 402 -12.55 -27.98 -15.44
N ALA A 403 -12.31 -27.01 -14.55
CA ALA A 403 -13.11 -25.80 -14.46
C ALA A 403 -13.17 -25.07 -15.80
N PHE A 404 -12.05 -24.93 -16.51
CA PHE A 404 -11.96 -24.21 -17.79
C PHE A 404 -12.83 -24.86 -18.88
N ALA A 405 -12.81 -26.19 -18.95
CA ALA A 405 -13.63 -26.95 -19.88
C ALA A 405 -15.12 -26.82 -19.53
N GLU A 406 -15.48 -26.89 -18.25
CA GLU A 406 -16.87 -26.72 -17.83
C GLU A 406 -17.38 -25.30 -18.09
N VAL A 407 -16.61 -24.25 -17.85
CA VAL A 407 -17.02 -22.87 -18.17
C VAL A 407 -17.32 -22.75 -19.67
N THR A 408 -16.51 -23.37 -20.51
CA THR A 408 -16.74 -23.42 -21.97
C THR A 408 -18.06 -24.11 -22.28
N ALA A 409 -18.31 -25.28 -21.69
CA ALA A 409 -19.55 -26.03 -21.89
C ALA A 409 -20.79 -25.28 -21.36
N ALA A 410 -20.71 -24.69 -20.17
CA ALA A 410 -21.77 -23.87 -19.58
C ALA A 410 -22.13 -22.68 -20.47
N SER A 411 -21.13 -22.00 -21.06
CA SER A 411 -21.35 -20.88 -21.98
C SER A 411 -22.10 -21.27 -23.25
N GLN A 412 -22.11 -22.55 -23.63
CA GLN A 412 -22.89 -23.07 -24.76
C GLN A 412 -24.34 -23.38 -24.36
N ARG A 413 -24.61 -23.60 -23.06
CA ARG A 413 -25.94 -23.91 -22.53
C ARG A 413 -26.74 -22.64 -22.22
N GLY A 414 -26.08 -21.58 -21.74
CA GLY A 414 -26.76 -20.33 -21.39
C GLY A 414 -25.82 -19.26 -20.81
N PRO A 415 -26.38 -18.15 -20.29
CA PRO A 415 -25.61 -17.06 -19.70
C PRO A 415 -24.74 -17.44 -18.50
N VAL A 416 -23.46 -17.12 -18.59
CA VAL A 416 -22.44 -17.37 -17.55
C VAL A 416 -21.98 -16.06 -16.95
N PHE A 417 -22.24 -15.88 -15.66
CA PHE A 417 -21.77 -14.77 -14.86
C PHE A 417 -20.31 -14.96 -14.43
N VAL A 418 -19.48 -13.97 -14.73
CA VAL A 418 -18.12 -13.84 -14.20
C VAL A 418 -17.97 -12.48 -13.53
N THR A 419 -17.09 -12.38 -12.54
CA THR A 419 -16.89 -11.13 -11.81
C THR A 419 -15.92 -10.22 -12.56
N TYR A 420 -15.84 -8.95 -12.17
CA TYR A 420 -14.80 -8.04 -12.68
C TYR A 420 -13.36 -8.50 -12.37
N ASP A 421 -13.18 -9.33 -11.34
CA ASP A 421 -11.88 -9.82 -10.87
C ASP A 421 -11.56 -11.23 -11.39
N THR A 422 -12.49 -11.88 -12.08
CA THR A 422 -12.23 -13.17 -12.73
C THR A 422 -11.06 -13.04 -13.70
N ASN A 423 -10.10 -13.98 -13.64
CA ASN A 423 -8.95 -13.98 -14.53
C ASN A 423 -9.36 -14.03 -16.02
N TYR A 424 -8.48 -13.51 -16.88
CA TYR A 424 -8.78 -13.39 -18.30
C TYR A 424 -8.95 -14.75 -19.00
N ALA A 425 -8.29 -15.81 -18.52
CA ALA A 425 -8.47 -17.17 -19.06
C ALA A 425 -9.92 -17.66 -18.93
N ILE A 426 -10.48 -17.68 -17.71
CA ILE A 426 -11.88 -18.05 -17.45
C ILE A 426 -12.85 -17.12 -18.19
N TYR A 427 -12.53 -15.82 -18.21
CA TYR A 427 -13.30 -14.85 -18.98
C TYR A 427 -13.39 -15.26 -20.46
N LEU A 428 -12.28 -15.66 -21.09
CA LEU A 428 -12.26 -16.12 -22.48
C LEU A 428 -13.08 -17.42 -22.67
N ASN A 429 -13.06 -18.34 -21.72
CA ASN A 429 -13.87 -19.57 -21.80
C ASN A 429 -15.38 -19.28 -21.79
N ALA A 430 -15.83 -18.18 -21.20
CA ALA A 430 -17.25 -17.80 -21.12
C ALA A 430 -17.80 -17.05 -22.36
N GLN A 431 -17.03 -16.87 -23.43
CA GLN A 431 -17.26 -15.89 -24.52
C GLN A 431 -18.67 -15.82 -25.12
N ASN A 432 -19.40 -16.92 -25.29
CA ASN A 432 -20.63 -16.94 -26.08
C ASN A 432 -21.83 -16.30 -25.38
N ASN A 433 -21.89 -16.36 -24.04
CA ASN A 433 -23.03 -15.87 -23.25
C ASN A 433 -22.55 -15.24 -21.93
N ARG A 434 -21.42 -14.54 -21.94
CA ARG A 434 -20.83 -13.98 -20.73
C ARG A 434 -21.62 -12.78 -20.22
N VAL A 435 -21.91 -12.77 -18.92
CA VAL A 435 -22.38 -11.62 -18.14
C VAL A 435 -21.28 -11.22 -17.18
N VAL A 436 -20.92 -9.93 -17.12
CA VAL A 436 -19.85 -9.44 -16.24
C VAL A 436 -20.44 -8.48 -15.22
N GLY A 437 -20.10 -8.65 -13.95
CA GLY A 437 -20.58 -7.76 -12.90
C GLY A 437 -19.88 -7.90 -11.55
N LYS A 438 -20.47 -7.30 -10.53
CA LYS A 438 -20.01 -7.43 -9.14
C LYS A 438 -20.41 -8.79 -8.56
N SER A 439 -19.55 -9.40 -7.77
CA SER A 439 -19.88 -10.69 -7.15
C SER A 439 -21.03 -10.55 -6.14
N PRO A 440 -22.15 -11.28 -6.32
CA PRO A 440 -23.17 -11.38 -5.29
C PRO A 440 -22.66 -12.10 -4.03
N VAL A 441 -21.67 -12.98 -4.16
CA VAL A 441 -21.04 -13.68 -3.03
C VAL A 441 -20.20 -12.70 -2.21
N ALA A 442 -19.38 -11.87 -2.86
CA ALA A 442 -18.60 -10.83 -2.15
C ALA A 442 -19.51 -9.85 -1.40
N LEU A 443 -20.59 -9.39 -2.04
CA LEU A 443 -21.54 -8.49 -1.40
C LEU A 443 -22.23 -9.14 -0.19
N ALA A 444 -22.66 -10.40 -0.33
CA ALA A 444 -23.33 -11.13 0.74
C ALA A 444 -22.40 -11.37 1.95
N LYS A 445 -21.17 -11.88 1.72
CA LYS A 445 -20.23 -12.16 2.81
C LYS A 445 -19.71 -10.91 3.51
N SER A 446 -19.66 -9.77 2.80
CA SER A 446 -19.25 -8.51 3.40
C SER A 446 -20.20 -8.06 4.53
N GLN A 447 -21.48 -8.41 4.44
CA GLN A 447 -22.54 -8.08 5.40
C GLN A 447 -22.72 -9.21 6.43
N LYS A 448 -21.96 -9.15 7.53
CA LYS A 448 -21.87 -10.25 8.50
C LYS A 448 -23.23 -10.53 9.12
N ASN A 449 -23.62 -11.80 9.19
CA ASN A 449 -24.84 -12.21 9.89
C ASN A 449 -24.68 -12.11 11.43
N SER A 450 -25.74 -12.33 12.20
CA SER A 450 -25.68 -12.14 13.66
C SER A 450 -24.66 -13.04 14.37
N VAL A 451 -24.45 -14.27 13.87
CA VAL A 451 -23.47 -15.21 14.43
C VAL A 451 -22.05 -14.74 14.12
N GLU A 452 -21.78 -14.41 12.85
CA GLU A 452 -20.48 -13.85 12.43
C GLU A 452 -20.17 -12.55 13.19
N ARG A 453 -21.14 -11.65 13.39
CA ARG A 453 -20.94 -10.41 14.17
C ARG A 453 -20.57 -10.68 15.62
N GLN A 454 -21.24 -11.64 16.26
CA GLN A 454 -20.94 -11.98 17.64
C GLN A 454 -19.57 -12.67 17.74
N GLY A 455 -19.25 -13.55 16.79
CA GLY A 455 -17.94 -14.19 16.68
C GLY A 455 -16.82 -13.16 16.53
N MET A 456 -16.97 -12.21 15.60
CA MET A 456 -16.02 -11.12 15.40
C MET A 456 -15.83 -10.33 16.69
N GLN A 457 -16.89 -9.89 17.36
CA GLN A 457 -16.76 -9.17 18.63
C GLN A 457 -16.00 -9.99 19.69
N ASN A 458 -16.27 -11.30 19.79
CA ASN A 458 -15.58 -12.17 20.73
C ASN A 458 -14.08 -12.30 20.38
N ALA A 459 -13.75 -12.45 19.09
CA ALA A 459 -12.38 -12.51 18.60
C ALA A 459 -11.61 -11.23 18.94
N TYR A 460 -12.17 -10.06 18.63
CA TYR A 460 -11.54 -8.78 18.97
C TYR A 460 -11.42 -8.56 20.47
N ASN A 461 -12.38 -9.00 21.29
CA ASN A 461 -12.26 -8.88 22.75
C ASN A 461 -11.07 -9.70 23.28
N ARG A 462 -10.90 -10.95 22.80
CA ARG A 462 -9.75 -11.80 23.18
C ARG A 462 -8.42 -11.23 22.67
N ASP A 463 -8.39 -10.79 21.41
CA ASP A 463 -7.20 -10.25 20.77
C ASP A 463 -6.77 -8.92 21.39
N SER A 464 -7.73 -8.02 21.67
CA SER A 464 -7.48 -6.76 22.37
C SER A 464 -6.91 -6.99 23.76
N ALA A 465 -7.42 -7.98 24.51
CA ALA A 465 -6.87 -8.33 25.81
C ALA A 465 -5.42 -8.86 25.71
N ALA A 466 -5.12 -9.67 24.68
CA ALA A 466 -3.76 -10.15 24.45
C ALA A 466 -2.79 -9.02 24.08
N LEU A 467 -3.22 -8.08 23.22
CA LEU A 467 -2.43 -6.91 22.88
C LEU A 467 -2.22 -5.99 24.09
N VAL A 468 -3.23 -5.74 24.91
CA VAL A 468 -3.08 -4.95 26.15
C VAL A 468 -2.08 -5.61 27.11
N LYS A 469 -2.15 -6.93 27.31
CA LYS A 469 -1.17 -7.67 28.13
C LYS A 469 0.24 -7.55 27.56
N PHE A 470 0.38 -7.65 26.24
CA PHE A 470 1.66 -7.52 25.56
C PHE A 470 2.25 -6.11 25.70
N LEU A 471 1.46 -5.05 25.46
CA LEU A 471 1.93 -3.67 25.57
C LEU A 471 2.35 -3.32 27.00
N ALA A 472 1.58 -3.78 28.00
CA ALA A 472 1.93 -3.61 29.42
C ALA A 472 3.22 -4.37 29.79
N PHE A 473 3.38 -5.59 29.27
CA PHE A 473 4.59 -6.38 29.43
C PHE A 473 5.80 -5.69 28.81
N MET A 474 5.72 -5.25 27.55
CA MET A 474 6.81 -4.58 26.85
C MET A 474 7.26 -3.30 27.57
N GLU A 475 6.32 -2.48 28.06
CA GLU A 475 6.67 -1.28 28.81
C GLU A 475 7.48 -1.64 30.08
N LYS A 476 7.09 -2.68 30.82
CA LYS A 476 7.84 -3.15 32.00
C LYS A 476 9.21 -3.71 31.66
N GLU A 477 9.33 -4.44 30.55
CA GLU A 477 10.59 -4.98 30.09
C GLU A 477 11.60 -3.86 29.76
N ILE A 478 11.15 -2.85 29.01
CA ILE A 478 11.98 -1.71 28.62
C ILE A 478 12.33 -0.84 29.84
N GLU A 479 11.37 -0.60 30.76
CA GLU A 479 11.63 0.08 32.04
C GLU A 479 12.69 -0.66 32.89
N ALA A 480 12.70 -1.99 32.84
CA ALA A 480 13.69 -2.82 33.53
C ALA A 480 15.06 -2.88 32.83
N GLY A 481 15.23 -2.18 31.70
CA GLY A 481 16.46 -2.17 30.92
C GLY A 481 16.70 -3.46 30.13
N ARG A 482 15.68 -4.31 29.94
CA ARG A 482 15.80 -5.52 29.12
C ARG A 482 15.81 -5.15 27.63
N THR A 483 16.63 -5.88 26.87
CA THR A 483 16.80 -5.63 25.44
C THR A 483 15.74 -6.38 24.65
N TRP A 484 14.98 -5.62 23.86
CA TRP A 484 14.03 -6.15 22.88
C TRP A 484 14.34 -5.56 21.51
N THR A 485 14.08 -6.35 20.49
CA THR A 485 14.22 -5.96 19.09
C THR A 485 12.87 -6.02 18.39
N GLU A 486 12.75 -5.40 17.22
CA GLU A 486 11.57 -5.48 16.37
C GLU A 486 11.10 -6.93 16.16
N VAL A 487 12.02 -7.80 15.72
CA VAL A 487 11.75 -9.22 15.47
C VAL A 487 11.31 -9.94 16.75
N SER A 488 12.01 -9.75 17.86
CA SER A 488 11.69 -10.47 19.11
C SER A 488 10.38 -10.00 19.72
N ALA A 489 10.04 -8.71 19.59
CA ALA A 489 8.77 -8.18 20.07
C ALA A 489 7.58 -8.69 19.25
N GLY A 490 7.69 -8.69 17.92
CA GLY A 490 6.66 -9.27 17.04
C GLY A 490 6.44 -10.75 17.34
N ALA A 491 7.51 -11.55 17.40
CA ALA A 491 7.42 -12.98 17.67
C ALA A 491 6.79 -13.31 19.04
N GLU A 492 7.02 -12.48 20.07
CA GLU A 492 6.39 -12.68 21.38
C GLU A 492 4.89 -12.35 21.36
N LEU A 493 4.45 -11.33 20.61
CA LEU A 493 3.02 -11.08 20.41
C LEU A 493 2.36 -12.22 19.62
N ASP A 494 2.99 -12.67 18.54
CA ASP A 494 2.49 -13.77 17.70
C ASP A 494 2.30 -15.05 18.51
N LYS A 495 3.29 -15.37 19.36
CA LYS A 495 3.22 -16.49 20.29
C LYS A 495 2.04 -16.39 21.25
N ARG A 496 1.76 -15.20 21.80
CA ARG A 496 0.62 -14.98 22.71
C ARG A 496 -0.71 -15.17 21.98
N ARG A 497 -0.83 -14.65 20.75
CA ARG A 497 -2.02 -14.85 19.91
C ARG A 497 -2.25 -16.31 19.55
N GLY A 498 -1.19 -17.04 19.20
CA GLY A 498 -1.25 -18.46 18.89
C GLY A 498 -1.75 -19.35 20.05
N GLN A 499 -1.74 -18.84 21.28
CA GLN A 499 -2.23 -19.54 22.47
C GLN A 499 -3.70 -19.22 22.80
N LEU A 500 -4.31 -18.26 22.09
CA LEU A 500 -5.70 -17.87 22.35
C LEU A 500 -6.66 -18.92 21.82
N GLN A 501 -7.82 -18.98 22.46
CA GLN A 501 -8.92 -19.83 22.02
C GLN A 501 -9.28 -19.54 20.56
N TYR A 502 -9.45 -20.61 19.79
CA TYR A 502 -9.78 -20.63 18.36
C TYR A 502 -8.71 -20.08 17.42
N SER A 503 -7.50 -19.75 17.89
CA SER A 503 -6.43 -19.24 17.02
C SER A 503 -6.02 -20.25 15.94
N ARG A 504 -5.78 -19.76 14.73
CA ARG A 504 -5.27 -20.49 13.56
C ARG A 504 -4.08 -19.78 12.91
N GLY A 505 -3.38 -18.97 13.69
CA GLY A 505 -2.22 -18.21 13.25
C GLY A 505 -2.55 -16.74 12.99
N LEU A 506 -1.63 -16.07 12.30
CA LEU A 506 -1.73 -14.64 12.02
C LEU A 506 -2.63 -14.37 10.80
N SER A 507 -3.25 -13.20 10.76
CA SER A 507 -4.02 -12.72 9.60
C SER A 507 -3.17 -12.01 8.55
N PHE A 508 -1.95 -11.62 8.92
CA PHE A 508 -0.87 -11.12 8.05
C PHE A 508 0.45 -11.16 8.83
N GLU A 509 1.58 -10.88 8.18
CA GLU A 509 2.88 -10.79 8.86
C GLU A 509 2.94 -9.56 9.79
N THR A 510 3.24 -9.78 11.07
CA THR A 510 3.32 -8.71 12.08
C THR A 510 4.37 -7.66 11.70
N ILE A 511 3.91 -6.41 11.54
CA ILE A 511 4.77 -5.24 11.35
C ILE A 511 5.16 -4.72 12.73
N SER A 512 6.40 -4.97 13.13
CA SER A 512 6.99 -4.50 14.39
C SER A 512 8.14 -3.56 14.06
N SER A 513 7.98 -2.26 14.30
CA SER A 513 8.90 -1.25 13.75
C SER A 513 9.30 -0.20 14.77
N TYR A 514 10.57 0.18 14.76
CA TYR A 514 11.16 1.16 15.68
C TYR A 514 11.87 2.29 14.94
N GLY A 515 11.58 3.53 15.34
CA GLY A 515 12.17 4.72 14.75
C GLY A 515 11.93 4.78 13.24
N SER A 516 12.99 4.97 12.45
CA SER A 516 12.85 5.19 11.01
C SER A 516 12.26 4.00 10.25
N ASN A 517 12.32 2.78 10.80
CA ASN A 517 11.67 1.62 10.20
C ASN A 517 10.13 1.79 10.19
N GLY A 518 9.57 2.50 11.17
CA GLY A 518 8.13 2.79 11.21
C GLY A 518 7.66 3.70 10.09
N ALA A 519 8.57 4.40 9.39
CA ALA A 519 8.22 5.20 8.21
C ALA A 519 8.02 4.35 6.93
N ILE A 520 8.44 3.08 6.94
CA ILE A 520 8.20 2.13 5.86
C ILE A 520 6.84 1.47 6.17
N ILE A 521 5.82 1.79 5.38
CA ILE A 521 4.41 1.57 5.73
C ILE A 521 4.12 0.09 6.03
N HIS A 522 4.61 -0.81 5.16
CA HIS A 522 4.55 -2.27 5.31
C HIS A 522 5.95 -2.85 5.61
N TYR A 523 6.66 -2.24 6.57
CA TYR A 523 7.97 -2.74 7.02
C TYR A 523 7.87 -4.20 7.47
N ARG A 524 8.77 -5.04 6.96
CA ARG A 524 8.93 -6.42 7.43
C ARG A 524 10.25 -6.56 8.20
N PRO A 525 10.20 -6.85 9.51
CA PRO A 525 11.41 -7.00 10.31
C PRO A 525 12.26 -8.16 9.79
N ALA A 526 13.43 -7.84 9.25
CA ALA A 526 14.41 -8.84 8.80
C ALA A 526 15.67 -8.78 9.66
N ALA A 527 16.45 -9.87 9.71
CA ALA A 527 17.70 -9.91 10.47
C ALA A 527 18.66 -8.75 10.11
N ALA A 528 18.65 -8.31 8.86
CA ALA A 528 19.49 -7.20 8.36
C ALA A 528 19.00 -5.81 8.80
N THR A 529 17.72 -5.64 9.12
CA THR A 529 17.08 -4.36 9.44
C THR A 529 16.57 -4.27 10.88
N ASN A 530 16.70 -5.36 11.64
CA ASN A 530 16.18 -5.53 13.00
C ASN A 530 16.79 -4.54 13.99
N LYS A 531 16.01 -3.53 14.39
CA LYS A 531 16.44 -2.53 15.38
C LYS A 531 16.13 -2.96 16.81
N GLN A 532 16.97 -2.53 17.74
CA GLN A 532 16.65 -2.55 19.16
C GLN A 532 15.58 -1.50 19.45
N ILE A 533 14.56 -1.88 20.22
CA ILE A 533 13.50 -0.99 20.68
C ILE A 533 14.05 -0.18 21.87
N GLY A 534 14.12 1.13 21.69
CA GLY A 534 14.62 2.09 22.67
C GLY A 534 13.55 3.00 23.26
N THR A 535 13.99 4.12 23.84
CA THR A 535 13.13 5.10 24.52
C THR A 535 13.12 6.48 23.86
N ASP A 536 13.84 6.67 22.75
CA ASP A 536 14.06 7.93 22.06
C ASP A 536 13.19 8.13 20.80
N SER A 537 12.50 7.08 20.36
CA SER A 537 11.59 7.14 19.21
C SER A 537 10.33 6.27 19.37
N LEU A 538 9.50 6.28 18.34
CA LEU A 538 8.23 5.55 18.28
C LEU A 538 8.43 4.07 18.01
N PHE A 539 7.60 3.26 18.66
CA PHE A 539 7.42 1.85 18.37
C PHE A 539 6.03 1.64 17.77
N LEU A 540 5.95 1.31 16.48
CA LEU A 540 4.70 1.02 15.77
C LEU A 540 4.55 -0.49 15.61
N LEU A 541 3.40 -1.00 16.04
CA LEU A 541 3.05 -2.40 15.97
C LEU A 541 1.70 -2.57 15.30
N ASP A 542 1.71 -3.19 14.13
CA ASP A 542 0.53 -3.55 13.35
C ASP A 542 0.49 -5.05 13.13
N SER A 543 -0.61 -5.68 13.57
CA SER A 543 -0.65 -7.12 13.75
C SER A 543 -2.06 -7.65 13.99
N GLY A 544 -2.34 -8.87 13.55
CA GLY A 544 -3.65 -9.51 13.68
C GLY A 544 -3.60 -11.03 13.73
N GLY A 545 -4.77 -11.65 13.96
CA GLY A 545 -4.92 -13.09 14.09
C GLY A 545 -6.12 -13.65 13.33
N GLN A 546 -6.01 -14.90 12.89
CA GLN A 546 -7.13 -15.70 12.41
C GLN A 546 -7.68 -16.54 13.56
N TYR A 547 -8.99 -16.45 13.77
CA TYR A 547 -9.73 -17.24 14.75
C TYR A 547 -10.92 -17.91 14.05
N LEU A 548 -11.35 -19.09 14.50
CA LEU A 548 -12.52 -19.76 13.91
C LEU A 548 -13.79 -18.88 13.88
N ASP A 549 -13.90 -17.95 14.82
CA ASP A 549 -15.02 -17.02 14.97
C ASP A 549 -14.73 -15.61 14.44
N GLY A 550 -13.54 -15.30 13.89
CA GLY A 550 -13.27 -13.98 13.31
C GLY A 550 -11.82 -13.74 12.87
N THR A 551 -11.62 -12.63 12.16
CA THR A 551 -10.28 -12.15 11.73
C THR A 551 -10.00 -10.81 12.40
N THR A 552 -8.82 -10.66 13.01
CA THR A 552 -8.41 -9.42 13.67
C THR A 552 -7.35 -8.66 12.91
N ASP A 553 -7.38 -7.34 13.08
CA ASP A 553 -6.41 -6.39 12.58
C ASP A 553 -6.36 -5.19 13.54
N VAL A 554 -5.16 -4.73 13.90
CA VAL A 554 -4.97 -3.63 14.85
C VAL A 554 -3.53 -3.13 14.84
N THR A 555 -3.43 -1.82 14.59
CA THR A 555 -2.21 -1.03 14.79
C THR A 555 -2.26 -0.14 16.03
N ARG A 556 -1.20 -0.16 16.84
CA ARG A 556 -0.91 0.86 17.87
C ARG A 556 0.52 1.39 17.73
N THR A 557 0.67 2.69 17.94
CA THR A 557 1.98 3.35 18.01
C THR A 557 2.24 3.83 19.45
N MET A 558 3.38 3.44 20.01
CA MET A 558 3.77 3.66 21.41
C MET A 558 5.05 4.48 21.51
N HIS A 559 5.33 5.02 22.70
CA HIS A 559 6.62 5.64 23.01
C HIS A 559 7.05 5.25 24.43
N TYR A 560 8.24 4.66 24.59
CA TYR A 560 8.70 4.16 25.90
C TYR A 560 9.50 5.18 26.74
N GLY A 561 9.91 6.32 26.16
CA GLY A 561 10.50 7.45 26.91
C GLY A 561 9.67 8.74 26.80
N THR A 562 10.33 9.87 26.54
CA THR A 562 9.68 11.18 26.34
C THR A 562 9.56 11.56 24.85
N PRO A 563 8.34 11.65 24.28
CA PRO A 563 8.18 11.99 22.88
C PRO A 563 8.42 13.48 22.59
N THR A 564 8.93 13.75 21.39
CA THR A 564 9.13 15.10 20.85
C THR A 564 7.81 15.80 20.51
N ALA A 565 7.84 17.13 20.38
CA ALA A 565 6.67 17.91 19.94
C ALA A 565 6.17 17.48 18.55
N GLU A 566 7.09 17.18 17.63
CA GLU A 566 6.74 16.71 16.28
C GLU A 566 6.04 15.34 16.31
N GLN A 567 6.54 14.39 17.11
CA GLN A 567 5.90 13.08 17.28
C GLN A 567 4.50 13.21 17.89
N LYS A 568 4.32 14.11 18.88
CA LYS A 568 3.01 14.38 19.48
C LYS A 568 2.04 14.99 18.50
N GLU A 569 2.46 15.99 17.73
CA GLU A 569 1.59 16.62 16.72
C GLU A 569 1.18 15.62 15.65
N ALA A 570 2.13 14.86 15.10
CA ALA A 570 1.85 13.82 14.11
C ALA A 570 0.86 12.78 14.66
N TYR A 571 1.12 12.26 15.86
CA TYR A 571 0.25 11.27 16.50
C TYR A 571 -1.15 11.81 16.76
N THR A 572 -1.24 13.04 17.27
CA THR A 572 -2.52 13.67 17.59
C THR A 572 -3.36 13.91 16.34
N ARG A 573 -2.74 14.35 15.23
CA ARG A 573 -3.46 14.53 13.96
C ARG A 573 -3.95 13.22 13.38
N VAL A 574 -3.15 12.15 13.46
CA VAL A 574 -3.58 10.80 13.07
C VAL A 574 -4.74 10.31 13.96
N LEU A 575 -4.68 10.55 15.27
CA LEU A 575 -5.78 10.22 16.17
C LEU A 575 -7.06 11.03 15.84
N MET A 576 -6.92 12.32 15.56
CA MET A 576 -8.04 13.15 15.11
C MET A 576 -8.68 12.61 13.82
N SER A 577 -7.88 12.11 12.88
CA SER A 577 -8.36 11.45 11.67
C SER A 577 -9.27 10.25 11.99
N ALA A 578 -8.82 9.35 12.87
CA ALA A 578 -9.60 8.17 13.27
C ALA A 578 -10.91 8.59 13.98
N ILE A 579 -10.81 9.53 14.93
CA ILE A 579 -11.98 10.02 15.66
C ILE A 579 -12.99 10.70 14.72
N ASN A 580 -12.54 11.44 13.72
CA ASN A 580 -13.43 12.09 12.76
C ASN A 580 -14.23 11.05 11.96
N LEU A 581 -13.62 9.92 11.62
CA LEU A 581 -14.31 8.82 10.97
C LEU A 581 -15.31 8.16 11.94
N ALA A 582 -14.87 7.82 13.15
CA ALA A 582 -15.73 7.21 14.17
C ALA A 582 -16.95 8.07 14.58
N LEU A 583 -16.84 9.40 14.49
CA LEU A 583 -17.92 10.34 14.78
C LEU A 583 -18.91 10.53 13.62
N LEU A 584 -18.63 10.00 12.44
CA LEU A 584 -19.43 10.24 11.24
C LEU A 584 -20.81 9.56 11.34
N VAL A 585 -21.84 10.30 10.91
CA VAL A 585 -23.21 9.80 10.73
C VAL A 585 -23.66 10.21 9.32
N TRP A 586 -24.15 9.26 8.53
CA TRP A 586 -24.44 9.47 7.11
C TRP A 586 -25.70 8.71 6.67
N PRO A 587 -26.40 9.15 5.60
CA PRO A 587 -27.52 8.39 5.03
C PRO A 587 -27.01 7.16 4.28
N GLU A 588 -27.82 6.10 4.17
CA GLU A 588 -27.55 4.95 3.31
C GLU A 588 -27.26 5.38 1.85
N GLY A 589 -26.41 4.61 1.15
CA GLY A 589 -26.04 4.91 -0.25
C GLY A 589 -24.83 5.83 -0.40
N VAL A 590 -23.94 5.89 0.60
CA VAL A 590 -22.65 6.61 0.52
C VAL A 590 -21.51 5.62 0.28
N TYR A 591 -20.62 5.95 -0.64
CA TYR A 591 -19.40 5.19 -0.92
C TYR A 591 -18.27 5.58 0.03
N GLY A 592 -17.41 4.63 0.40
CA GLY A 592 -16.26 4.93 1.26
C GLY A 592 -15.28 5.96 0.67
N ARG A 593 -15.17 6.06 -0.67
CA ARG A 593 -14.38 7.13 -1.32
C ARG A 593 -14.87 8.56 -1.04
N GLN A 594 -16.15 8.72 -0.70
CA GLN A 594 -16.72 10.01 -0.31
C GLN A 594 -16.43 10.35 1.15
N ILE A 595 -16.18 9.31 1.97
CA ILE A 595 -15.93 9.42 3.41
C ILE A 595 -14.43 9.62 3.69
N ASP A 596 -13.54 9.06 2.86
CA ASP A 596 -12.09 9.05 3.09
C ASP A 596 -11.47 10.44 3.36
N ALA A 597 -11.95 11.48 2.67
CA ALA A 597 -11.47 12.86 2.87
C ALA A 597 -11.73 13.40 4.28
N ILE A 598 -12.74 12.88 4.98
CA ILE A 598 -13.09 13.28 6.36
C ILE A 598 -11.99 12.85 7.33
N ALA A 599 -11.45 11.65 7.15
CA ALA A 599 -10.31 11.18 7.94
C ALA A 599 -9.06 12.01 7.63
N ARG A 600 -8.78 12.32 6.36
CA ARG A 600 -7.57 13.05 5.95
C ARG A 600 -7.51 14.51 6.39
N TYR A 601 -8.65 15.12 6.70
CA TYR A 601 -8.80 16.54 6.99
C TYR A 601 -7.74 17.09 7.97
N ALA A 602 -7.58 16.45 9.14
CA ALA A 602 -6.69 16.94 10.19
C ALA A 602 -5.20 16.93 9.82
N LEU A 603 -4.79 16.02 8.92
CA LEU A 603 -3.44 15.94 8.39
C LEU A 603 -3.23 16.98 7.29
N TRP A 604 -4.20 17.14 6.38
CA TRP A 604 -4.13 18.11 5.30
C TRP A 604 -4.03 19.56 5.77
N GLU A 605 -4.68 19.91 6.89
CA GLU A 605 -4.54 21.24 7.50
C GLU A 605 -3.09 21.60 7.88
N ALA A 606 -2.25 20.59 8.12
CA ALA A 606 -0.82 20.75 8.38
C ALA A 606 0.08 20.42 7.17
N GLY A 607 -0.50 20.17 5.99
CA GLY A 607 0.24 19.75 4.81
C GLY A 607 0.79 18.32 4.88
N LEU A 608 0.27 17.50 5.80
CA LEU A 608 0.67 16.10 5.97
C LEU A 608 -0.24 15.17 5.15
N VAL A 609 0.32 14.09 4.62
CA VAL A 609 -0.39 13.09 3.81
C VAL A 609 0.07 11.67 4.15
N TYR A 610 -0.84 10.69 4.03
CA TYR A 610 -0.50 9.26 4.01
C TYR A 610 -0.92 8.64 2.68
N ARG A 611 -0.15 7.65 2.23
CA ARG A 611 -0.17 7.11 0.86
C ARG A 611 -0.82 5.73 0.75
N HIS A 612 -1.81 5.47 1.59
CA HIS A 612 -2.67 4.30 1.56
C HIS A 612 -4.13 4.72 1.81
N GLY A 613 -5.09 3.80 1.64
CA GLY A 613 -6.50 4.03 2.01
C GLY A 613 -6.66 4.25 3.51
N THR A 614 -7.77 4.86 3.96
CA THR A 614 -8.08 4.95 5.40
C THR A 614 -8.61 3.64 5.96
N GLY A 615 -9.14 2.76 5.10
CA GLY A 615 -9.48 1.42 5.53
C GLY A 615 -10.00 0.49 4.44
N HIS A 616 -10.05 -0.78 4.78
CA HIS A 616 -10.51 -1.91 3.96
C HIS A 616 -11.51 -2.75 4.73
N GLY A 617 -12.32 -3.56 4.04
CA GLY A 617 -13.21 -4.49 4.73
C GLY A 617 -12.44 -5.59 5.47
N ILE A 618 -13.04 -6.17 6.52
CA ILE A 618 -12.48 -7.30 7.27
C ILE A 618 -13.39 -8.52 7.16
N GLY A 619 -12.83 -9.68 6.77
CA GLY A 619 -13.55 -10.96 6.68
C GLY A 619 -13.81 -11.64 8.03
N ALA A 620 -14.72 -12.62 8.06
CA ALA A 620 -15.01 -13.44 9.24
C ALA A 620 -14.30 -14.80 9.10
N TYR A 621 -13.12 -14.93 9.72
CA TYR A 621 -12.17 -16.03 9.47
C TYR A 621 -11.90 -16.20 7.97
N LEU A 622 -11.58 -15.09 7.29
CA LEU A 622 -11.33 -14.98 5.84
C LEU A 622 -10.19 -13.97 5.63
N SER A 623 -10.15 -13.27 4.49
CA SER A 623 -9.16 -12.23 4.23
C SER A 623 -9.23 -11.13 5.29
N VAL A 624 -8.06 -10.69 5.76
CA VAL A 624 -7.97 -9.44 6.53
C VAL A 624 -8.33 -8.24 5.66
N HIS A 625 -7.95 -8.26 4.38
CA HIS A 625 -8.37 -7.29 3.37
C HIS A 625 -9.52 -7.88 2.53
N GLU A 626 -10.76 -7.53 2.88
CA GLU A 626 -11.97 -8.05 2.24
C GLU A 626 -12.73 -6.97 1.45
N GLY A 627 -12.92 -7.21 0.15
CA GLY A 627 -13.81 -6.40 -0.69
C GLY A 627 -15.31 -6.79 -0.53
N PRO A 628 -16.24 -6.07 -1.19
CA PRO A 628 -16.01 -4.95 -2.11
C PRO A 628 -15.94 -3.58 -1.44
N GLY A 629 -16.28 -3.48 -0.15
CA GLY A 629 -16.22 -2.22 0.59
C GLY A 629 -14.78 -1.76 0.82
N ARG A 630 -14.53 -0.46 0.71
CA ARG A 630 -13.26 0.18 1.09
C ARG A 630 -13.48 1.65 1.42
N ILE A 631 -12.63 2.21 2.28
CA ILE A 631 -12.56 3.64 2.60
C ILE A 631 -11.22 4.15 2.05
N SER A 632 -11.25 4.61 0.81
CA SER A 632 -10.05 5.10 0.12
C SER A 632 -10.42 6.15 -0.89
N LEU A 633 -9.62 7.22 -0.98
CA LEU A 633 -9.65 8.13 -2.11
C LEU A 633 -9.39 7.34 -3.39
N VAL A 634 -10.26 7.52 -4.38
CA VAL A 634 -10.09 7.00 -5.73
C VAL A 634 -10.42 8.14 -6.69
N HIS A 635 -9.50 8.40 -7.62
CA HIS A 635 -9.66 9.44 -8.64
C HIS A 635 -10.40 8.88 -9.85
N GLY A 636 -11.69 8.54 -9.68
CA GLY A 636 -12.52 8.04 -10.77
C GLY A 636 -13.71 7.21 -10.28
N VAL A 637 -14.63 6.91 -11.19
CA VAL A 637 -15.68 5.91 -10.96
C VAL A 637 -15.06 4.54 -11.19
N ASN A 638 -14.94 3.73 -10.15
CA ASN A 638 -14.50 2.35 -10.28
C ASN A 638 -15.75 1.45 -10.39
N PRO A 639 -15.90 0.63 -11.45
CA PRO A 639 -17.08 -0.24 -11.61
C PRO A 639 -17.24 -1.27 -10.47
N LYS A 640 -16.15 -1.53 -9.73
CA LYS A 640 -16.12 -2.41 -8.55
C LYS A 640 -16.59 -1.70 -7.26
N ASP A 641 -16.69 -0.37 -7.23
CA ASP A 641 -17.08 0.38 -6.02
C ASP A 641 -18.48 0.01 -5.55
N GLU A 642 -18.61 -0.25 -4.25
CA GLU A 642 -19.88 -0.55 -3.59
C GLU A 642 -20.15 0.45 -2.46
N PHE A 643 -21.42 0.75 -2.20
CA PHE A 643 -21.79 1.60 -1.08
C PHE A 643 -21.51 0.88 0.25
N LEU A 644 -21.39 1.64 1.33
CA LEU A 644 -21.24 1.05 2.66
C LEU A 644 -22.60 0.55 3.17
N HIS A 645 -22.69 -0.76 3.40
CA HIS A 645 -23.88 -1.47 3.88
C HIS A 645 -23.77 -1.75 5.37
N ALA A 646 -24.93 -1.86 6.04
CA ALA A 646 -24.97 -2.24 7.45
C ALA A 646 -24.27 -3.59 7.68
N TYR A 647 -23.60 -3.72 8.83
CA TYR A 647 -22.90 -4.93 9.28
C TYR A 647 -21.65 -5.30 8.49
N GLN A 648 -21.17 -4.41 7.62
CA GLN A 648 -19.80 -4.48 7.11
C GLN A 648 -18.80 -4.03 8.18
N TYR A 649 -17.64 -4.67 8.22
CA TYR A 649 -16.53 -4.35 9.11
C TYR A 649 -15.43 -3.71 8.29
N PHE A 650 -14.82 -2.65 8.80
CA PHE A 650 -13.75 -1.90 8.17
C PHE A 650 -12.62 -1.61 9.16
N SER A 651 -11.38 -1.55 8.67
CA SER A 651 -10.35 -0.79 9.36
C SER A 651 -10.63 0.71 9.31
N ASP A 652 -10.23 1.40 10.38
CA ASP A 652 -10.06 2.85 10.46
C ASP A 652 -8.61 3.07 10.87
N GLU A 653 -7.72 3.16 9.89
CA GLU A 653 -6.26 3.05 10.02
C GLU A 653 -5.49 4.26 9.46
N PRO A 654 -5.84 5.53 9.74
CA PRO A 654 -5.06 6.67 9.27
C PRO A 654 -3.60 6.58 9.75
N GLY A 655 -2.71 7.23 9.00
CA GLY A 655 -1.30 7.25 9.34
C GLY A 655 -0.56 8.52 8.93
N TYR A 656 0.72 8.57 9.29
CA TYR A 656 1.69 9.55 8.82
C TYR A 656 3.09 8.95 8.92
N TYR A 657 3.90 9.12 7.88
CA TYR A 657 5.20 8.47 7.74
C TYR A 657 6.25 9.48 7.32
N LYS A 658 7.16 9.82 8.24
CA LYS A 658 8.29 10.71 8.00
C LYS A 658 9.52 9.88 7.67
N ALA A 659 9.90 9.89 6.40
CA ALA A 659 11.11 9.22 5.91
C ALA A 659 12.33 9.54 6.81
N ASP A 660 13.14 8.51 7.08
CA ASP A 660 14.32 8.56 7.96
C ASP A 660 14.05 8.96 9.42
N GLY A 661 12.78 9.13 9.81
CA GLY A 661 12.39 9.59 11.14
C GLY A 661 11.56 8.56 11.90
N PHE A 662 10.25 8.56 11.67
CA PHE A 662 9.28 7.72 12.37
C PHE A 662 7.99 7.57 11.56
N GLY A 663 7.17 6.59 11.93
CA GLY A 663 5.79 6.51 11.47
C GLY A 663 4.80 6.43 12.62
N VAL A 664 3.59 6.86 12.32
CA VAL A 664 2.41 6.67 13.15
C VAL A 664 1.34 6.03 12.28
N ARG A 665 0.78 4.92 12.75
CA ARG A 665 -0.51 4.40 12.29
C ARG A 665 -1.33 4.05 13.52
N LEU A 666 -2.61 4.37 13.46
CA LEU A 666 -3.57 4.08 14.52
C LEU A 666 -4.77 3.42 13.89
N GLU A 667 -5.00 2.17 14.24
CA GLU A 667 -6.02 1.38 13.57
C GLU A 667 -7.00 0.76 14.54
N THR A 668 -8.28 1.01 14.28
CA THR A 668 -9.39 0.45 15.05
C THR A 668 -10.39 -0.13 14.08
N ILE A 669 -10.85 -1.33 14.34
CA ILE A 669 -11.86 -1.95 13.50
C ILE A 669 -13.22 -1.43 13.92
N VAL A 670 -14.00 -1.05 12.92
CA VAL A 670 -15.32 -0.46 13.07
C VAL A 670 -16.33 -1.23 12.22
N MET A 671 -17.55 -1.35 12.71
CA MET A 671 -18.66 -1.94 11.96
C MET A 671 -19.65 -0.84 11.58
N VAL A 672 -20.14 -0.86 10.34
CA VAL A 672 -21.27 -0.02 9.93
C VAL A 672 -22.51 -0.48 10.69
N ASP A 673 -23.08 0.40 11.50
CA ASP A 673 -24.26 0.14 12.32
C ASP A 673 -25.39 1.10 11.96
N LYS A 674 -26.62 0.62 12.11
CA LYS A 674 -27.81 1.45 11.87
C LYS A 674 -27.96 2.46 13.01
N THR A 675 -28.38 3.68 12.68
CA THR A 675 -28.61 4.71 13.68
C THR A 675 -29.84 5.56 13.36
N THR A 676 -30.38 6.19 14.40
CA THR A 676 -31.48 7.15 14.31
C THR A 676 -30.94 8.56 14.51
N THR A 677 -31.49 9.49 13.75
CA THR A 677 -31.12 10.91 13.78
C THR A 677 -32.23 11.74 14.39
N LYS A 678 -31.91 12.97 14.83
CA LYS A 678 -32.90 13.91 15.39
C LYS A 678 -34.03 14.24 14.42
N TYR A 679 -33.71 14.27 13.13
CA TYR A 679 -34.65 14.57 12.04
C TYR A 679 -34.62 13.43 11.02
N THR A 680 -35.75 13.21 10.37
CA THR A 680 -35.91 12.28 9.23
C THR A 680 -36.63 13.05 8.13
N THR A 681 -36.00 13.19 6.97
CA THR A 681 -36.48 14.10 5.91
C THR A 681 -37.31 13.35 4.85
N SER A 682 -36.98 12.11 4.53
CA SER A 682 -37.73 11.26 3.58
C SER A 682 -37.71 9.76 3.94
N GLY A 683 -37.53 9.45 5.23
CA GLY A 683 -37.53 8.06 5.72
C GLY A 683 -36.20 7.33 5.52
N GLU A 684 -35.12 8.06 5.25
CA GLU A 684 -33.80 7.48 4.99
C GLU A 684 -33.26 6.75 6.23
N GLN A 685 -32.67 5.57 6.00
CA GLN A 685 -31.87 4.90 7.01
C GLN A 685 -30.53 5.64 7.13
N PHE A 686 -30.12 5.94 8.37
CA PHE A 686 -28.80 6.48 8.66
C PHE A 686 -27.89 5.39 9.22
N HIS A 687 -26.61 5.52 8.94
CA HIS A 687 -25.53 4.68 9.43
C HIS A 687 -24.56 5.50 10.29
N LYS A 688 -23.85 4.79 11.15
CA LYS A 688 -22.69 5.26 11.92
C LYS A 688 -21.68 4.13 12.00
N PHE A 689 -20.49 4.42 12.52
CA PHE A 689 -19.57 3.37 12.94
C PHE A 689 -19.81 2.96 14.40
N LYS A 690 -19.69 1.65 14.66
CA LYS A 690 -19.58 1.05 15.99
C LYS A 690 -18.17 0.49 16.14
N GLU A 691 -17.46 0.86 17.19
CA GLU A 691 -16.13 0.36 17.48
C GLU A 691 -16.16 -1.13 17.84
N ILE A 692 -15.16 -1.88 17.37
CA ILE A 692 -15.02 -3.33 17.59
C ILE A 692 -13.71 -3.62 18.34
N THR A 693 -12.61 -2.97 17.97
CA THR A 693 -11.32 -3.08 18.67
C THR A 693 -11.32 -2.24 19.94
N TYR A 694 -10.84 -2.79 21.06
CA TYR A 694 -10.80 -2.10 22.36
C TYR A 694 -9.39 -2.10 22.96
N VAL A 695 -8.51 -1.29 22.39
CA VAL A 695 -7.13 -1.08 22.89
C VAL A 695 -6.92 0.42 23.09
N PRO A 696 -6.43 0.88 24.26
CA PRO A 696 -6.28 2.31 24.51
C PRO A 696 -5.23 2.95 23.58
N PHE A 697 -5.32 4.27 23.41
CA PHE A 697 -4.32 5.07 22.70
C PHE A 697 -3.21 5.52 23.66
N GLU A 698 -1.99 5.75 23.16
CA GLU A 698 -0.84 6.17 23.97
C GLU A 698 -0.98 7.63 24.42
N THR A 699 -1.31 7.83 25.70
CA THR A 699 -1.62 9.14 26.27
C THR A 699 -0.42 10.09 26.30
N LYS A 700 0.82 9.57 26.32
CA LYS A 700 2.05 10.40 26.24
C LYS A 700 2.20 11.12 24.90
N LEU A 701 1.59 10.56 23.84
CA LEU A 701 1.69 11.08 22.47
C LEU A 701 0.54 12.03 22.09
N ILE A 702 -0.47 12.18 22.95
CA ILE A 702 -1.64 13.04 22.66
C ILE A 702 -1.39 14.45 23.18
N ASP A 703 -1.44 15.43 22.29
CA ASP A 703 -1.52 16.84 22.62
C ASP A 703 -2.98 17.31 22.46
N TYR A 704 -3.71 17.29 23.57
CA TYR A 704 -5.12 17.65 23.62
C TYR A 704 -5.44 19.07 23.13
N SER A 705 -4.45 19.97 23.01
CA SER A 705 -4.68 21.34 22.52
C SER A 705 -5.09 21.40 21.04
N TYR A 706 -4.78 20.37 20.25
CA TYR A 706 -5.26 20.23 18.87
C TYR A 706 -6.68 19.68 18.77
N MET A 707 -7.19 19.04 19.84
CA MET A 707 -8.47 18.33 19.81
C MET A 707 -9.62 19.24 20.23
N ASN A 708 -10.76 19.09 19.56
CA ASN A 708 -11.99 19.77 19.98
C ASN A 708 -12.74 18.98 21.07
N ALA A 709 -13.70 19.63 21.73
CA ALA A 709 -14.46 19.01 22.82
C ALA A 709 -15.22 17.74 22.41
N ARG A 710 -15.69 17.63 21.14
CA ARG A 710 -16.35 16.40 20.68
C ARG A 710 -15.37 15.23 20.58
N GLN A 711 -14.16 15.48 20.11
CA GLN A 711 -13.12 14.46 19.99
C GLN A 711 -12.64 13.99 21.37
N VAL A 712 -12.42 14.91 22.32
CA VAL A 712 -12.07 14.56 23.71
C VAL A 712 -13.18 13.76 24.38
N ASN A 713 -14.45 14.15 24.19
CA ASN A 713 -15.59 13.40 24.71
C ASN A 713 -15.71 12.00 24.09
N TRP A 714 -15.45 11.85 22.79
CA TRP A 714 -15.40 10.54 22.15
C TRP A 714 -14.29 9.68 22.75
N LEU A 715 -13.08 10.22 22.92
CA LEU A 715 -11.96 9.47 23.48
C LEU A 715 -12.23 9.00 24.92
N ASN A 716 -12.83 9.85 25.75
CA ASN A 716 -13.30 9.47 27.09
C ASN A 716 -14.36 8.35 27.04
N ALA A 717 -15.34 8.45 26.14
CA ALA A 717 -16.37 7.42 25.97
C ALA A 717 -15.79 6.09 25.46
N TYR A 718 -14.84 6.15 24.54
CA TYR A 718 -14.09 5.00 24.07
C TYR A 718 -13.30 4.33 25.21
N ASN A 719 -12.59 5.12 26.02
CA ASN A 719 -11.83 4.62 27.18
C ASN A 719 -12.73 3.96 28.25
N VAL A 720 -13.98 4.40 28.40
CA VAL A 720 -14.97 3.71 29.24
C VAL A 720 -15.34 2.35 28.67
N LYS A 721 -15.58 2.25 27.36
CA LYS A 721 -15.85 0.96 26.69
C LYS A 721 -14.65 0.01 26.79
N VAL A 722 -13.44 0.50 26.55
CA VAL A 722 -12.20 -0.29 26.70
C VAL A 722 -12.12 -0.92 28.08
N ARG A 723 -12.35 -0.15 29.15
CA ARG A 723 -12.37 -0.70 30.51
C ARG A 723 -13.46 -1.75 30.71
N ALA A 724 -14.68 -1.45 30.27
CA ALA A 724 -15.82 -2.35 30.45
C ALA A 724 -15.63 -3.71 29.76
N GLU A 725 -15.09 -3.70 28.53
CA GLU A 725 -14.93 -4.90 27.71
C GLU A 725 -13.66 -5.68 28.06
N ILE A 726 -12.57 -5.00 28.43
CA ILE A 726 -11.24 -5.63 28.53
C ILE A 726 -10.84 -5.98 29.97
N LEU A 727 -11.17 -5.17 30.98
CA LEU A 727 -10.79 -5.48 32.38
C LEU A 727 -11.19 -6.90 32.82
N PRO A 728 -12.40 -7.42 32.49
CA PRO A 728 -12.77 -8.79 32.84
C PRO A 728 -11.82 -9.86 32.26
N LEU A 729 -11.21 -9.60 31.10
CA LEU A 729 -10.33 -10.52 30.37
C LEU A 729 -8.86 -10.43 30.83
N LEU A 730 -8.53 -9.42 31.65
CA LEU A 730 -7.21 -9.23 32.24
C LEU A 730 -7.09 -9.86 33.65
N SER A 731 -8.13 -10.55 34.12
CA SER A 731 -8.13 -11.19 35.43
C SER A 731 -6.86 -12.04 35.67
N GLY A 732 -6.19 -11.79 36.80
CA GLY A 732 -4.92 -12.43 37.16
C GLY A 732 -3.64 -11.76 36.63
N ASP A 733 -3.75 -10.73 35.79
CA ASP A 733 -2.62 -9.94 35.29
C ASP A 733 -2.68 -8.49 35.81
N GLN A 734 -2.19 -8.28 37.04
CA GLN A 734 -2.23 -6.97 37.68
C GLN A 734 -1.43 -5.91 36.90
N THR A 735 -0.35 -6.32 36.22
CA THR A 735 0.47 -5.40 35.42
C THR A 735 -0.36 -4.83 34.26
N ALA A 736 -1.09 -5.69 33.54
CA ALA A 736 -1.97 -5.26 32.46
C ALA A 736 -3.16 -4.43 32.97
N ILE A 737 -3.74 -4.78 34.12
CA ILE A 737 -4.84 -4.03 34.74
C ILE A 737 -4.41 -2.61 35.10
N ASP A 738 -3.28 -2.45 35.80
CA ASP A 738 -2.76 -1.15 36.20
C ASP A 738 -2.40 -0.31 34.98
N TRP A 739 -1.79 -0.93 33.98
CA TRP A 739 -1.47 -0.30 32.70
C TRP A 739 -2.72 0.20 31.98
N LEU A 740 -3.76 -0.64 31.83
CA LEU A 740 -5.00 -0.26 31.16
C LEU A 740 -5.69 0.90 31.87
N ASN A 741 -5.80 0.84 33.21
CA ASN A 741 -6.41 1.91 33.99
C ASN A 741 -5.67 3.25 33.79
N ALA A 742 -4.34 3.24 33.87
CA ALA A 742 -3.53 4.44 33.68
C ALA A 742 -3.68 5.08 32.29
N ARG A 743 -3.96 4.30 31.23
CA ARG A 743 -4.17 4.81 29.86
C ARG A 743 -5.63 5.16 29.55
N THR A 744 -6.55 4.88 30.48
CA THR A 744 -8.00 5.11 30.28
C THR A 744 -8.60 6.06 31.32
N GLU A 745 -7.75 6.79 32.04
CA GLU A 745 -8.17 7.86 32.95
C GLU A 745 -8.96 8.95 32.20
N PRO A 746 -10.01 9.53 32.83
CA PRO A 746 -10.79 10.59 32.21
C PRO A 746 -9.95 11.84 31.93
N ILE A 747 -10.07 12.36 30.72
CA ILE A 747 -9.47 13.62 30.30
C ILE A 747 -10.41 14.76 30.71
N SER A 748 -9.90 15.76 31.44
CA SER A 748 -10.69 16.93 31.86
C SER A 748 -11.09 17.79 30.65
N ALA A 749 -12.32 18.30 30.66
CA ALA A 749 -12.83 19.21 29.64
C ALA A 749 -12.13 20.60 29.68
N ASP A 750 -11.46 20.94 30.78
CA ASP A 750 -10.71 22.19 30.96
C ASP A 750 -9.30 22.16 30.35
N VAL A 751 -8.91 21.07 29.68
CA VAL A 751 -7.70 21.03 28.86
C VAL A 751 -7.93 21.92 27.65
N THR A 752 -7.62 23.20 27.86
CA THR A 752 -7.80 24.38 27.02
C THR A 752 -7.94 24.09 25.52
N CYS A 753 -9.19 24.10 25.07
CA CYS A 753 -9.55 24.41 23.70
C CYS A 753 -8.87 25.74 23.34
N GLY A 754 -7.82 25.70 22.53
CA GLY A 754 -7.00 26.85 22.15
C GLY A 754 -7.80 27.87 21.36
N ARG A 755 -8.69 28.62 22.01
CA ARG A 755 -8.97 29.98 21.58
C ARG A 755 -7.67 30.72 21.81
N GLY A 756 -7.07 31.22 20.73
CA GLY A 756 -6.26 32.43 20.81
C GLY A 756 -7.12 33.52 21.44
N ALA A 757 -7.15 33.55 22.77
CA ALA A 757 -7.48 34.72 23.53
C ALA A 757 -6.30 35.65 23.29
N GLY A 758 -6.37 36.40 22.18
CA GLY A 758 -5.74 37.70 22.14
C GLY A 758 -6.14 38.37 23.45
N VAL A 759 -5.13 38.63 24.28
CA VAL A 759 -5.27 39.44 25.48
C VAL A 759 -5.66 40.83 24.99
N PHE A 760 -6.95 41.04 24.74
CA PHE A 760 -7.53 42.36 24.87
C PHE A 760 -7.55 42.60 26.38
N ALA A 761 -6.52 43.30 26.82
CA ALA A 761 -6.53 43.98 28.10
C ALA A 761 -7.73 44.94 28.08
N SER A 762 -8.88 44.46 28.53
CA SER A 762 -10.04 45.28 28.91
C SER A 762 -9.75 45.94 30.25
N GLY A 763 -8.64 46.67 30.32
CA GLY A 763 -8.37 47.67 31.32
C GLY A 763 -8.74 49.02 30.72
N ILE A 764 -9.70 49.69 31.36
CA ILE A 764 -10.09 51.09 31.13
C ILE A 764 -10.96 51.30 29.88
N ILE A 765 -12.28 51.32 30.06
CA ILE A 765 -13.21 52.39 29.65
C ILE A 765 -14.47 52.21 30.52
N VAL A 766 -14.38 52.67 31.76
CA VAL A 766 -15.53 53.05 32.60
C VAL A 766 -15.23 54.46 33.07
N ALA A 767 -15.43 55.43 32.17
CA ALA A 767 -15.58 56.87 32.46
C ALA A 767 -15.44 57.65 31.14
N LEU A 768 -16.53 57.77 30.37
CA LEU A 768 -16.77 58.86 29.40
C LEU A 768 -18.13 58.65 28.67
N LEU A 769 -19.19 58.42 29.44
CA LEU A 769 -20.59 58.47 28.95
C LEU A 769 -21.46 59.37 29.85
N ALA A 770 -20.85 60.45 30.32
CA ALA A 770 -21.54 61.61 30.86
C ALA A 770 -20.80 62.83 30.35
N VAL A 771 -21.54 63.79 29.79
CA VAL A 771 -21.06 65.01 29.10
C VAL A 771 -20.79 64.82 27.60
N THR A 772 -21.87 64.79 26.80
CA THR A 772 -22.06 65.71 25.65
C THR A 772 -23.48 65.54 25.10
N SER A 773 -24.47 65.98 25.89
CA SER A 773 -25.77 66.40 25.39
C SER A 773 -25.73 67.93 25.20
N ALA A 774 -25.08 68.40 24.13
CA ALA A 774 -25.24 69.76 23.59
C ALA A 774 -24.30 69.93 22.40
N LEU A 775 -24.80 69.68 21.18
CA LEU A 775 -24.41 70.35 19.91
C LEU A 775 -24.97 69.57 18.71
N PHE A 776 -26.31 69.50 18.63
CA PHE A 776 -27.02 69.40 17.36
C PHE A 776 -28.31 70.23 17.49
N ARG A 777 -28.09 71.56 17.50
CA ARG A 777 -29.02 72.61 17.12
C ARG A 777 -28.21 73.61 16.29
N ALA A 778 -28.18 73.40 14.97
CA ALA A 778 -28.00 74.36 13.89
C ALA A 778 -27.96 73.57 12.59
#